data_AF-A0AAN9CIU7-F1
#
_entry.id   AF-A0AAN9CIU7-F1
#
_cell.length_a   1.000
_cell.length_b   1.000
_cell.length_c   1.000
_cell.angle_alpha   90.00
_cell.angle_beta   90.00
_cell.angle_gamma   90.00
#
_symmetry.space_group_name_H-M   'P 1'
#
loop_
_entity.id
_entity.type
_entity.pdbx_description
1 polymer ?
#
loop_
_entity_poly.entity_id
_entity_poly.type
_entity_poly.pdbx_seq_one_letter_code
_entity_poly.pdbx_strand_id
1 'polypeptide(L)'
;MEKREEKELDEITLRLHGDGVSPEASTEERERHLWHLLQSSEGSLTAATEDLKGLRTQQASEMREVENYVEHIRNMLEERESLTAEYERDNEQLRAELALMKHQQDSQCKEVVEMLEQEGLADISQSSASEQVAYLLVERVTLLERLEAAERKLDTQTLTGNLREVHLQEELDHIRHALEEELRQQKENMNEAHSEELCKERQKLERDLEEASSRLAMAHKEIRHLTDELDLARKLQNLSVPDLQKTGEEVEQLKQEVDKLKQCDMVELQKAKERNERLDGEIRALRDRVRSLDTERRTLHKLVEQSNLHSAQGINETLEHFKIHSTQGVGNNVNADSSVAPDDETLHKRCRRESEDKDSRLRELERRLQKQQREHEELVERNEELEALLGEAQNAAKDEREHHECEIDGLQRKIQSIEEELSKRDTKKLEKKDEDQVRGTDSELSESIQERLKFLEGRLAEEKGWRKQLEVDLSVAKAALKKEKEVMQKDHEELKRLRVEVQRLEVECRQGKTLNKNLTQIKGEKGILEEKVAQLERAQTRLQDNLTLQTENSRAEEDLRDSRGQVVELKSMVDKLRTELTRLEKEHNTLRDELMEKRGQVMQLQRELSEKAHERLQTDGEKERLSLELLHVRQQLQYTREQTPRASQEQTANHKPSAQDEGVCQLACVKSEMSKLHSTLEEERQLAGQHQLALQAQISEAQARAKAQDSLLKQKGEENKQLRQDLQRTQHLFTSAERELRYEREKNLDLKRHNALLDQEKIKLCAELKQAQAKVAQQEGSAAGQVAELERLHQRARDLELEMARSAQNRQTNRSLMEELNLERARVIAADKKVVDLQQQLKNALHQIRLEEARAGETSKLERDTRDMSDNLSALRARLQEDQLQRKLLEQKDEELQQQVRSLRAREATMTRTNLEMSHRTQELETRLQVLESELNTAREEQRGGQKSCHRLEEQLLSAQHESERLQEELKLVVQQLDTHIRRHNEKQSQHKTKLRRAKQIFMKTVTQHEHRIQQLENDLALATSLSEKEKDWIRTVTEENDQLLLERRELLQRISEAEEMGNNGLRTASTIQQRVKFLEMENKELQEKTLALANQIGILDRALRNLQSMCTVEEVKKMFPYGAHHDSLLRTSTPSPQPGLCDSWGILDAIRKVKVGESGVKSLEISSSVPVSQSTEIGYLNLTSPVAPNSRLEQEESLSATSDEA
;
A
#
# COMPACT_ATOMS: atom_id res chain seq x y z
N MET A 1 -41.86 -54.55 33.42
CA MET A 1 -40.92 -53.94 32.46
C MET A 1 -39.80 -54.93 32.16
N GLU A 2 -39.40 -55.72 33.16
CA GLU A 2 -39.09 -57.17 33.13
C GLU A 2 -38.38 -57.63 31.86
N LYS A 3 -39.08 -57.96 30.77
CA LYS A 3 -38.45 -58.38 29.48
C LYS A 3 -37.46 -57.40 28.84
N ARG A 4 -37.37 -56.17 29.35
CA ARG A 4 -36.35 -55.17 29.00
C ARG A 4 -35.21 -55.18 30.00
N GLU A 5 -35.54 -55.24 31.30
CA GLU A 5 -34.60 -55.38 32.41
C GLU A 5 -33.81 -56.71 32.32
N GLU A 6 -34.45 -57.83 31.97
CA GLU A 6 -33.82 -59.12 31.66
C GLU A 6 -32.79 -58.98 30.53
N LYS A 7 -33.15 -58.28 29.43
CA LYS A 7 -32.23 -58.05 28.31
C LYS A 7 -31.06 -57.14 28.67
N GLU A 8 -31.32 -56.10 29.46
CA GLU A 8 -30.29 -55.17 29.92
C GLU A 8 -29.33 -55.90 30.90
N LEU A 9 -29.83 -56.80 31.77
CA LEU A 9 -29.01 -57.71 32.57
C LEU A 9 -28.23 -58.72 31.73
N ASP A 10 -28.83 -59.32 30.70
CA ASP A 10 -28.16 -60.25 29.77
C ASP A 10 -27.01 -59.53 29.04
N GLU A 11 -27.25 -58.33 28.51
CA GLU A 11 -26.22 -57.52 27.82
C GLU A 11 -25.10 -57.06 28.77
N ILE A 12 -25.44 -56.66 30.01
CA ILE A 12 -24.44 -56.35 31.05
C ILE A 12 -23.62 -57.60 31.42
N THR A 13 -24.26 -58.76 31.56
CA THR A 13 -23.57 -60.02 31.87
C THR A 13 -22.68 -60.47 30.71
N LEU A 14 -23.10 -60.27 29.47
CA LEU A 14 -22.31 -60.56 28.27
C LEU A 14 -21.07 -59.65 28.19
N ARG A 15 -21.21 -58.35 28.51
CA ARG A 15 -20.07 -57.42 28.61
C ARG A 15 -19.10 -57.79 29.71
N LEU A 16 -19.59 -58.05 30.93
CA LEU A 16 -18.78 -58.51 32.05
C LEU A 16 -17.97 -59.75 31.70
N HIS A 17 -18.57 -60.70 30.98
CA HIS A 17 -17.87 -61.89 30.53
C HIS A 17 -16.82 -61.59 29.45
N GLY A 18 -17.10 -60.66 28.52
CA GLY A 18 -16.16 -60.17 27.51
C GLY A 18 -14.97 -59.41 28.11
N ASP A 19 -15.19 -58.68 29.20
CA ASP A 19 -14.15 -57.99 29.98
C ASP A 19 -13.30 -58.95 30.85
N GLY A 20 -13.65 -60.25 30.89
CA GLY A 20 -12.92 -61.29 31.61
C GLY A 20 -13.44 -61.62 33.01
N VAL A 21 -14.59 -61.08 33.43
CA VAL A 21 -15.21 -61.40 34.72
C VAL A 21 -15.88 -62.78 34.65
N SER A 22 -15.62 -63.64 35.63
CA SER A 22 -16.18 -65.00 35.66
C SER A 22 -17.70 -64.99 35.82
N PRO A 23 -18.46 -65.88 35.13
CA PRO A 23 -19.88 -66.05 35.37
C PRO A 23 -20.20 -66.61 36.77
N GLU A 24 -19.19 -67.08 37.51
CA GLU A 24 -19.26 -67.52 38.91
C GLU A 24 -18.79 -66.43 39.91
N ALA A 25 -18.26 -65.29 39.43
CA ALA A 25 -17.80 -64.19 40.30
C ALA A 25 -18.95 -63.62 41.13
N SER A 26 -18.65 -63.16 42.35
CA SER A 26 -19.63 -62.56 43.25
C SER A 26 -20.28 -61.30 42.68
N THR A 27 -21.46 -60.92 43.18
CA THR A 27 -22.10 -59.65 42.81
C THR A 27 -21.18 -58.47 43.12
N GLU A 28 -20.49 -58.51 44.26
CA GLU A 28 -19.58 -57.48 44.73
C GLU A 28 -18.35 -57.29 43.82
N GLU A 29 -17.87 -58.34 43.15
CA GLU A 29 -16.80 -58.25 42.14
C GLU A 29 -17.31 -57.65 40.82
N ARG A 30 -18.52 -58.03 40.38
CA ARG A 30 -19.17 -57.48 39.18
C ARG A 30 -19.49 -56.00 39.36
N GLU A 31 -20.02 -55.62 40.52
CA GLU A 31 -20.34 -54.24 40.88
C GLU A 31 -19.09 -53.35 40.93
N ARG A 32 -17.98 -53.84 41.53
CA ARG A 32 -16.68 -53.14 41.50
C ARG A 32 -16.15 -52.95 40.08
N HIS A 33 -16.24 -53.98 39.22
CA HIS A 33 -15.81 -53.86 37.82
C HIS A 33 -16.67 -52.84 37.05
N LEU A 34 -18.00 -52.92 37.15
CA LEU A 34 -18.90 -51.94 36.52
C LEU A 34 -18.66 -50.51 37.04
N TRP A 35 -18.38 -50.35 38.33
CA TRP A 35 -18.05 -49.04 38.91
C TRP A 35 -16.74 -48.48 38.34
N HIS A 36 -15.67 -49.29 38.23
CA HIS A 36 -14.44 -48.86 37.57
C HIS A 36 -14.61 -48.59 36.07
N LEU A 37 -15.47 -49.34 35.38
CA LEU A 37 -15.81 -49.10 33.98
C LEU A 37 -16.57 -47.77 33.80
N LEU A 38 -17.54 -47.49 34.68
CA LEU A 38 -18.26 -46.22 34.73
C LEU A 38 -17.29 -45.06 34.99
N GLN A 39 -16.52 -45.13 36.09
CA GLN A 39 -15.61 -44.06 36.51
C GLN A 39 -14.51 -43.76 35.48
N SER A 40 -14.01 -44.77 34.77
CA SER A 40 -13.07 -44.58 33.65
C SER A 40 -13.74 -44.03 32.39
N SER A 41 -14.99 -44.42 32.09
CA SER A 41 -15.76 -43.84 30.98
C SER A 41 -16.15 -42.38 31.25
N GLU A 42 -16.49 -42.02 32.49
CA GLU A 42 -16.76 -40.65 32.93
C GLU A 42 -15.49 -39.80 32.84
N GLY A 43 -14.36 -40.29 33.37
CA GLY A 43 -13.06 -39.60 33.26
C GLY A 43 -12.59 -39.41 31.81
N SER A 44 -12.85 -40.38 30.93
CA SER A 44 -12.57 -40.24 29.49
C SER A 44 -13.52 -39.25 28.81
N LEU A 45 -14.79 -39.19 29.22
CA LEU A 45 -15.77 -38.24 28.72
C LEU A 45 -15.47 -36.81 29.18
N THR A 46 -15.06 -36.60 30.44
CA THR A 46 -14.65 -35.28 30.93
C THR A 46 -13.41 -34.79 30.20
N ALA A 47 -12.37 -35.62 30.07
CA ALA A 47 -11.17 -35.27 29.31
C ALA A 47 -11.49 -34.90 27.86
N ALA A 48 -12.27 -35.72 27.14
CA ALA A 48 -12.68 -35.42 25.77
C ALA A 48 -13.58 -34.17 25.66
N THR A 49 -14.29 -33.79 26.72
CA THR A 49 -15.10 -32.56 26.78
C THR A 49 -14.23 -31.34 27.08
N GLU A 50 -13.18 -31.48 27.88
CA GLU A 50 -12.17 -30.45 28.13
C GLU A 50 -11.31 -30.20 26.88
N ASP A 51 -10.88 -31.24 26.17
CA ASP A 51 -10.22 -31.14 24.86
C ASP A 51 -11.10 -30.40 23.84
N LEU A 52 -12.39 -30.75 23.74
CA LEU A 52 -13.35 -30.06 22.88
C LEU A 52 -13.58 -28.60 23.29
N LYS A 53 -13.47 -28.28 24.58
CA LYS A 53 -13.55 -26.91 25.09
C LYS A 53 -12.28 -26.13 24.73
N GLY A 54 -11.11 -26.74 24.88
CA GLY A 54 -9.80 -26.20 24.49
C GLY A 54 -9.73 -25.88 23.00
N LEU A 55 -10.10 -26.83 22.13
CA LEU A 55 -10.19 -26.65 20.68
C LEU A 55 -11.17 -25.54 20.29
N ARG A 56 -12.32 -25.42 20.97
CA ARG A 56 -13.26 -24.30 20.76
C ARG A 56 -12.68 -22.95 21.19
N THR A 57 -11.96 -22.89 22.32
CA THR A 57 -11.30 -21.64 22.74
C THR A 57 -10.16 -21.24 21.81
N GLN A 58 -9.42 -22.21 21.26
CA GLN A 58 -8.37 -21.97 20.26
C GLN A 58 -8.98 -21.50 18.93
N GLN A 59 -10.02 -22.17 18.42
CA GLN A 59 -10.74 -21.69 17.23
C GLN A 59 -11.28 -20.27 17.46
N ALA A 60 -11.73 -19.94 18.67
CA ALA A 60 -12.19 -18.60 19.04
C ALA A 60 -11.06 -17.58 19.27
N SER A 61 -9.78 -17.94 19.40
CA SER A 61 -8.66 -16.99 19.29
C SER A 61 -8.20 -16.83 17.84
N GLU A 62 -8.05 -17.93 17.10
CA GLU A 62 -7.69 -17.91 15.68
C GLU A 62 -8.69 -17.09 14.84
N MET A 63 -10.00 -17.22 15.10
CA MET A 63 -11.02 -16.37 14.46
C MET A 63 -10.86 -14.88 14.79
N ARG A 64 -10.54 -14.52 16.04
CA ARG A 64 -10.31 -13.11 16.44
C ARG A 64 -9.04 -12.53 15.83
N GLU A 65 -8.00 -13.35 15.69
CA GLU A 65 -6.78 -12.96 14.98
C GLU A 65 -7.07 -12.70 13.49
N VAL A 66 -7.84 -13.56 12.83
CA VAL A 66 -8.31 -13.33 11.45
C VAL A 66 -9.19 -12.07 11.36
N GLU A 67 -10.12 -11.85 12.30
CA GLU A 67 -10.94 -10.63 12.37
C GLU A 67 -10.07 -9.36 12.50
N ASN A 68 -9.06 -9.38 13.39
CA ASN A 68 -8.10 -8.28 13.56
C ASN A 68 -7.28 -8.02 12.28
N TYR A 69 -6.80 -9.07 11.59
CA TYR A 69 -6.08 -8.93 10.32
C TYR A 69 -6.98 -8.37 9.22
N VAL A 70 -8.24 -8.80 9.14
CA VAL A 70 -9.21 -8.27 8.18
C VAL A 70 -9.57 -6.81 8.49
N GLU A 71 -9.66 -6.41 9.76
CA GLU A 71 -9.89 -5.02 10.14
C GLU A 71 -8.67 -4.13 9.85
N HIS A 72 -7.44 -4.62 10.09
CA HIS A 72 -6.23 -3.90 9.68
C HIS A 72 -6.16 -3.72 8.15
N ILE A 73 -6.51 -4.75 7.36
CA ILE A 73 -6.59 -4.65 5.90
C ILE A 73 -7.65 -3.64 5.45
N ARG A 74 -8.81 -3.58 6.12
CA ARG A 74 -9.84 -2.53 5.85
C ARG A 74 -9.29 -1.13 6.13
N ASN A 75 -8.65 -0.92 7.27
CA ASN A 75 -8.09 0.40 7.61
C ASN A 75 -7.04 0.84 6.58
N MET A 76 -6.12 -0.05 6.18
CA MET A 76 -5.14 0.23 5.11
C MET A 76 -5.78 0.52 3.74
N LEU A 77 -6.97 -0.02 3.46
CA LEU A 77 -7.74 0.29 2.25
C LEU A 77 -8.48 1.64 2.37
N GLU A 78 -9.10 1.94 3.51
CA GLU A 78 -9.73 3.24 3.77
C GLU A 78 -8.71 4.39 3.76
N GLU A 79 -7.52 4.20 4.32
CA GLU A 79 -6.40 5.14 4.23
C GLU A 79 -5.96 5.37 2.77
N ARG A 80 -5.78 4.29 2.00
CA ARG A 80 -5.44 4.39 0.56
C ARG A 80 -6.54 5.09 -0.24
N GLU A 81 -7.81 4.83 0.04
CA GLU A 81 -8.94 5.49 -0.63
C GLU A 81 -9.05 6.97 -0.24
N SER A 82 -8.80 7.33 1.02
CA SER A 82 -8.76 8.72 1.47
C SER A 82 -7.64 9.53 0.80
N LEU A 83 -6.41 8.98 0.74
CA LEU A 83 -5.28 9.56 0.02
C LEU A 83 -5.54 9.69 -1.47
N THR A 84 -6.21 8.70 -2.09
CA THR A 84 -6.60 8.77 -3.51
C THR A 84 -7.59 9.92 -3.73
N ALA A 85 -8.60 10.05 -2.86
CA ALA A 85 -9.58 11.14 -2.92
C ALA A 85 -8.99 12.52 -2.55
N GLU A 86 -7.84 12.59 -1.88
CA GLU A 86 -7.05 13.81 -1.70
C GLU A 86 -6.32 14.18 -3.00
N TYR A 87 -5.55 13.27 -3.59
CA TYR A 87 -4.89 13.50 -4.87
C TYR A 87 -5.86 13.83 -6.02
N GLU A 88 -7.08 13.29 -6.01
CA GLU A 88 -8.13 13.64 -6.98
C GLU A 88 -8.60 15.09 -6.79
N ARG A 89 -8.90 15.52 -5.54
CA ARG A 89 -9.28 16.91 -5.23
C ARG A 89 -8.19 17.91 -5.55
N ASP A 90 -6.93 17.61 -5.22
CA ASP A 90 -5.80 18.48 -5.52
C ASP A 90 -5.61 18.62 -7.04
N ASN A 91 -5.82 17.54 -7.79
CA ASN A 91 -5.84 17.58 -9.26
C ASN A 91 -7.03 18.39 -9.82
N GLU A 92 -8.20 18.34 -9.21
CA GLU A 92 -9.35 19.16 -9.60
C GLU A 92 -9.10 20.65 -9.30
N GLN A 93 -8.54 20.97 -8.15
CA GLN A 93 -8.15 22.35 -7.79
C GLN A 93 -7.08 22.88 -8.76
N LEU A 94 -6.00 22.14 -9.02
CA LEU A 94 -4.96 22.55 -9.97
C LEU A 94 -5.52 22.73 -11.40
N ARG A 95 -6.52 21.93 -11.82
CA ARG A 95 -7.22 22.14 -13.10
C ARG A 95 -8.08 23.40 -13.10
N ALA A 96 -8.76 23.72 -11.99
CA ALA A 96 -9.54 24.94 -11.83
C ALA A 96 -8.65 26.19 -11.82
N GLU A 97 -7.52 26.15 -11.12
CA GLU A 97 -6.50 27.22 -11.11
C GLU A 97 -5.90 27.43 -12.50
N LEU A 98 -5.53 26.35 -13.22
CA LEU A 98 -5.08 26.43 -14.61
C LEU A 98 -6.15 26.97 -15.57
N ALA A 99 -7.43 26.70 -15.31
CA ALA A 99 -8.53 27.28 -16.09
C ALA A 99 -8.73 28.78 -15.80
N LEU A 100 -8.61 29.20 -14.54
CA LEU A 100 -8.67 30.60 -14.13
C LEU A 100 -7.51 31.41 -14.70
N MET A 101 -6.28 30.89 -14.60
CA MET A 101 -5.09 31.52 -15.17
C MET A 101 -5.18 31.66 -16.70
N LYS A 102 -5.74 30.66 -17.40
CA LYS A 102 -6.03 30.79 -18.84
C LYS A 102 -7.07 31.87 -19.12
N HIS A 103 -8.17 31.90 -18.36
CA HIS A 103 -9.21 32.90 -18.56
C HIS A 103 -8.69 34.34 -18.35
N GLN A 104 -7.80 34.54 -17.37
CA GLN A 104 -7.09 35.82 -17.15
C GLN A 104 -6.12 36.16 -18.29
N GLN A 105 -5.41 35.17 -18.84
CA GLN A 105 -4.57 35.40 -20.03
C GLN A 105 -5.41 35.72 -21.26
N ASP A 106 -6.55 35.03 -21.46
CA ASP A 106 -7.47 35.29 -22.57
C ASP A 106 -8.13 36.68 -22.45
N SER A 107 -8.42 37.19 -21.24
CA SER A 107 -8.93 38.55 -21.05
C SER A 107 -7.85 39.60 -21.30
N GLN A 108 -6.64 39.41 -20.78
CA GLN A 108 -5.49 40.31 -21.05
C GLN A 108 -5.12 40.34 -22.54
N CYS A 109 -5.18 39.20 -23.23
CA CYS A 109 -5.00 39.17 -24.68
C CYS A 109 -6.08 39.95 -25.44
N LYS A 110 -7.34 39.91 -24.99
CA LYS A 110 -8.42 40.73 -25.59
C LYS A 110 -8.22 42.22 -25.35
N GLU A 111 -7.85 42.62 -24.13
CA GLU A 111 -7.51 44.02 -23.83
C GLU A 111 -6.38 44.52 -24.74
N VAL A 112 -5.34 43.70 -24.98
CA VAL A 112 -4.25 44.04 -25.92
C VAL A 112 -4.71 44.09 -27.38
N VAL A 113 -5.59 43.18 -27.82
CA VAL A 113 -6.22 43.22 -29.16
C VAL A 113 -7.02 44.50 -29.34
N GLU A 114 -7.90 44.84 -28.39
CA GLU A 114 -8.76 46.03 -28.44
C GLU A 114 -7.94 47.33 -28.42
N MET A 115 -6.85 47.40 -27.63
CA MET A 115 -5.93 48.55 -27.66
C MET A 115 -5.19 48.68 -29.00
N LEU A 116 -4.74 47.57 -29.61
CA LEU A 116 -4.09 47.58 -30.92
C LEU A 116 -5.07 47.98 -32.04
N GLU A 117 -6.32 47.54 -31.97
CA GLU A 117 -7.36 47.96 -32.93
C GLU A 117 -7.69 49.46 -32.79
N GLN A 118 -7.77 49.98 -31.56
CA GLN A 118 -8.02 51.41 -31.29
C GLN A 118 -6.91 52.34 -31.81
N GLU A 119 -5.63 51.95 -31.67
CA GLU A 119 -4.48 52.68 -32.22
C GLU A 119 -4.30 52.49 -33.75
N GLY A 120 -5.26 51.85 -34.44
CA GLY A 120 -5.21 51.61 -35.89
C GLY A 120 -4.24 50.50 -36.32
N LEU A 121 -3.70 49.73 -35.37
CA LEU A 121 -2.76 48.62 -35.57
C LEU A 121 -3.48 47.25 -35.65
N ALA A 122 -4.72 47.25 -36.16
CA ALA A 122 -5.56 46.05 -36.28
C ALA A 122 -4.86 44.89 -37.03
N ASP A 123 -4.02 45.20 -38.03
CA ASP A 123 -3.25 44.21 -38.80
C ASP A 123 -2.31 43.33 -37.95
N ILE A 124 -1.85 43.80 -36.79
CA ILE A 124 -1.02 43.02 -35.85
C ILE A 124 -1.76 42.50 -34.63
N SER A 125 -3.03 42.88 -34.43
CA SER A 125 -3.83 42.46 -33.27
C SER A 125 -3.87 40.93 -33.11
N GLN A 126 -4.04 40.19 -34.22
CA GLN A 126 -4.11 38.72 -34.26
C GLN A 126 -2.73 38.04 -34.36
N SER A 127 -1.63 38.79 -34.40
CA SER A 127 -0.27 38.24 -34.39
C SER A 127 0.15 37.79 -32.98
N SER A 128 1.19 36.96 -32.85
CA SER A 128 1.67 36.56 -31.52
C SER A 128 2.18 37.77 -30.72
N ALA A 129 2.13 37.72 -29.39
CA ALA A 129 2.66 38.80 -28.54
C ALA A 129 4.14 39.13 -28.84
N SER A 130 4.94 38.15 -29.27
CA SER A 130 6.30 38.37 -29.76
C SER A 130 6.40 39.16 -31.06
N GLU A 131 5.44 39.01 -31.97
CA GLU A 131 5.36 39.74 -33.24
C GLU A 131 4.75 41.12 -33.05
N GLN A 132 3.72 41.26 -32.21
CA GLN A 132 3.20 42.55 -31.75
C GLN A 132 4.31 43.42 -31.15
N VAL A 133 5.07 42.89 -30.18
CA VAL A 133 6.21 43.59 -29.57
C VAL A 133 7.32 43.89 -30.59
N ALA A 134 7.62 42.98 -31.51
CA ALA A 134 8.62 43.23 -32.55
C ALA A 134 8.18 44.36 -33.51
N TYR A 135 6.91 44.40 -33.91
CA TYR A 135 6.35 45.45 -34.76
C TYR A 135 6.35 46.81 -34.05
N LEU A 136 5.85 46.87 -32.81
CA LEU A 136 5.84 48.10 -32.00
C LEU A 136 7.25 48.65 -31.76
N LEU A 137 8.26 47.79 -31.61
CA LEU A 137 9.66 48.20 -31.51
C LEU A 137 10.20 48.76 -32.83
N VAL A 138 9.79 48.22 -33.99
CA VAL A 138 10.16 48.75 -35.32
C VAL A 138 9.47 50.08 -35.58
N GLU A 139 8.16 50.19 -35.38
CA GLU A 139 7.40 51.45 -35.51
C GLU A 139 8.04 52.53 -34.64
N ARG A 140 8.28 52.26 -33.35
CA ARG A 140 8.96 53.19 -32.44
C ARG A 140 10.31 53.70 -32.96
N VAL A 141 11.12 52.83 -33.59
CA VAL A 141 12.40 53.27 -34.21
C VAL A 141 12.13 54.16 -35.41
N THR A 142 11.22 53.80 -36.32
CA THR A 142 10.94 54.63 -37.50
C THR A 142 10.28 55.97 -37.14
N LEU A 143 9.49 56.03 -36.07
CA LEU A 143 8.93 57.27 -35.53
C LEU A 143 10.01 58.17 -34.93
N LEU A 144 10.97 57.60 -34.19
CA LEU A 144 12.14 58.35 -33.70
C LEU A 144 13.00 58.88 -34.85
N GLU A 145 13.30 58.05 -35.86
CA GLU A 145 14.03 58.48 -37.06
C GLU A 145 13.32 59.62 -37.81
N ARG A 146 11.98 59.55 -37.95
CA ARG A 146 11.15 60.62 -38.53
C ARG A 146 11.19 61.91 -37.70
N LEU A 147 11.17 61.79 -36.37
CA LEU A 147 11.17 62.91 -35.44
C LEU A 147 12.53 63.63 -35.43
N GLU A 148 13.64 62.90 -35.30
CA GLU A 148 14.98 63.48 -35.46
C GLU A 148 15.17 64.11 -36.86
N ALA A 149 14.59 63.50 -37.91
CA ALA A 149 14.60 64.04 -39.26
C ALA A 149 13.65 65.23 -39.48
N ALA A 150 12.79 65.56 -38.51
CA ALA A 150 12.02 66.80 -38.46
C ALA A 150 12.79 67.88 -37.67
N GLU A 151 13.40 67.53 -36.54
CA GLU A 151 14.28 68.43 -35.76
C GLU A 151 15.43 68.96 -36.62
N ARG A 152 16.14 68.08 -37.34
CA ARG A 152 17.20 68.47 -38.28
C ARG A 152 16.74 69.37 -39.44
N LYS A 153 15.44 69.38 -39.78
CA LYS A 153 14.84 70.32 -40.76
C LYS A 153 14.52 71.67 -40.13
N LEU A 154 14.19 71.70 -38.85
CA LEU A 154 13.98 72.93 -38.08
C LEU A 154 15.31 73.68 -37.88
N ASP A 155 16.35 72.96 -37.45
CA ASP A 155 17.71 73.50 -37.29
C ASP A 155 18.26 74.10 -38.60
N THR A 156 18.04 73.42 -39.73
CA THR A 156 18.54 73.88 -41.04
C THR A 156 17.73 75.03 -41.65
N GLN A 157 16.49 75.28 -41.23
CA GLN A 157 15.71 76.44 -41.67
C GLN A 157 16.08 77.73 -40.93
N THR A 158 16.71 77.65 -39.76
CA THR A 158 17.01 78.80 -38.89
C THR A 158 18.17 79.69 -39.40
N LEU A 159 18.83 79.32 -40.51
CA LEU A 159 20.08 79.95 -40.98
C LEU A 159 20.00 80.73 -42.32
N THR A 160 18.84 80.79 -42.99
CA THR A 160 18.68 81.56 -44.24
C THR A 160 17.25 82.11 -44.41
N GLY A 161 17.02 83.40 -44.07
CA GLY A 161 15.70 84.04 -44.25
C GLY A 161 15.65 85.58 -44.25
N ASN A 162 16.51 86.27 -43.50
CA ASN A 162 16.33 87.69 -43.18
C ASN A 162 16.62 88.65 -44.35
N LEU A 163 15.61 88.99 -45.16
CA LEU A 163 15.50 90.29 -45.85
C LEU A 163 14.12 90.62 -46.47
N ARG A 164 13.05 89.89 -46.10
CA ARG A 164 11.67 90.17 -46.55
C ARG A 164 10.66 90.28 -45.39
N GLU A 165 11.19 90.53 -44.20
CA GLU A 165 10.59 90.20 -42.90
C GLU A 165 10.00 91.40 -42.17
N VAL A 166 10.05 92.61 -42.75
CA VAL A 166 9.54 93.84 -42.12
C VAL A 166 8.15 94.23 -42.64
N HIS A 167 7.94 94.22 -43.96
CA HIS A 167 6.66 94.64 -44.55
C HIS A 167 5.61 93.51 -44.56
N LEU A 168 6.07 92.26 -44.66
CA LEU A 168 5.21 91.08 -44.39
C LEU A 168 4.82 91.00 -42.92
N GLN A 169 5.64 91.50 -42.00
CA GLN A 169 5.32 91.53 -40.57
C GLN A 169 4.18 92.51 -40.28
N GLU A 170 4.13 93.69 -40.93
CA GLU A 170 3.02 94.64 -40.75
C GLU A 170 1.67 94.08 -41.26
N GLU A 171 1.66 93.34 -42.38
CA GLU A 171 0.46 92.64 -42.87
C GLU A 171 0.11 91.42 -41.98
N LEU A 172 1.12 90.64 -41.54
CA LEU A 172 0.93 89.51 -40.65
C LEU A 172 0.52 89.93 -39.23
N ASP A 173 0.85 91.13 -38.77
CA ASP A 173 0.41 91.66 -37.46
C ASP A 173 -1.02 92.19 -37.51
N HIS A 174 -1.50 92.69 -38.66
CA HIS A 174 -2.92 92.97 -38.86
C HIS A 174 -3.74 91.67 -39.01
N ILE A 175 -3.23 90.68 -39.74
CA ILE A 175 -3.86 89.36 -39.87
C ILE A 175 -3.80 88.61 -38.52
N ARG A 176 -2.71 88.74 -37.75
CA ARG A 176 -2.63 88.25 -36.37
C ARG A 176 -3.64 88.97 -35.50
N HIS A 177 -3.78 90.29 -35.51
CA HIS A 177 -4.77 90.94 -34.65
C HIS A 177 -6.21 90.50 -34.98
N ALA A 178 -6.57 90.37 -36.25
CA ALA A 178 -7.88 89.84 -36.64
C ALA A 178 -8.07 88.37 -36.21
N LEU A 179 -7.08 87.51 -36.47
CA LEU A 179 -7.11 86.11 -36.04
C LEU A 179 -6.97 85.96 -34.52
N GLU A 180 -6.36 86.91 -33.81
CA GLU A 180 -6.24 86.91 -32.35
C GLU A 180 -7.53 87.39 -31.72
N GLU A 181 -8.29 88.32 -32.32
CA GLU A 181 -9.65 88.63 -31.88
C GLU A 181 -10.61 87.46 -32.15
N GLU A 182 -10.61 86.87 -33.36
CA GLU A 182 -11.43 85.67 -33.64
C GLU A 182 -11.01 84.47 -32.77
N LEU A 183 -9.70 84.21 -32.60
CA LEU A 183 -9.19 83.17 -31.73
C LEU A 183 -9.36 83.50 -30.25
N ARG A 184 -9.51 84.77 -29.84
CA ARG A 184 -9.87 85.14 -28.46
C ARG A 184 -11.36 84.93 -28.22
N GLN A 185 -12.22 85.27 -29.18
CA GLN A 185 -13.65 84.94 -29.16
C GLN A 185 -13.86 83.41 -29.13
N GLN A 186 -13.11 82.68 -29.97
CA GLN A 186 -13.14 81.22 -30.04
C GLN A 186 -12.48 80.59 -28.80
N LYS A 187 -11.41 81.17 -28.23
CA LYS A 187 -10.82 80.71 -26.96
C LYS A 187 -11.67 81.06 -25.75
N GLU A 188 -12.48 82.12 -25.75
CA GLU A 188 -13.42 82.36 -24.65
C GLU A 188 -14.50 81.26 -24.66
N ASN A 189 -15.15 81.02 -25.81
CA ASN A 189 -16.12 79.94 -25.96
C ASN A 189 -15.53 78.52 -25.76
N MET A 190 -14.33 78.25 -26.32
CA MET A 190 -13.64 76.96 -26.16
C MET A 190 -13.05 76.80 -24.77
N ASN A 191 -12.55 77.85 -24.11
CA ASN A 191 -12.06 77.71 -22.73
C ASN A 191 -13.20 77.54 -21.74
N GLU A 192 -14.40 78.10 -21.95
CA GLU A 192 -15.53 77.76 -21.07
C GLU A 192 -15.92 76.28 -21.20
N ALA A 193 -16.13 75.79 -22.43
CA ALA A 193 -16.44 74.37 -22.67
C ALA A 193 -15.30 73.42 -22.23
N HIS A 194 -14.06 73.71 -22.62
CA HIS A 194 -12.90 72.87 -22.37
C HIS A 194 -12.33 73.04 -20.96
N SER A 195 -12.55 74.16 -20.27
CA SER A 195 -12.29 74.25 -18.82
C SER A 195 -13.35 73.49 -18.03
N GLU A 196 -14.61 73.43 -18.47
CA GLU A 196 -15.58 72.53 -17.86
C GLU A 196 -15.20 71.06 -18.07
N GLU A 197 -14.79 70.64 -19.27
CA GLU A 197 -14.32 69.28 -19.53
C GLU A 197 -13.01 68.96 -18.80
N LEU A 198 -12.00 69.83 -18.84
CA LEU A 198 -10.77 69.66 -18.07
C LEU A 198 -11.01 69.69 -16.56
N CYS A 199 -12.04 70.38 -16.06
CA CYS A 199 -12.42 70.31 -14.65
C CYS A 199 -13.14 68.99 -14.32
N LYS A 200 -14.03 68.50 -15.19
CA LYS A 200 -14.71 67.20 -15.04
C LYS A 200 -13.71 66.04 -15.10
N GLU A 201 -12.76 66.08 -16.04
CA GLU A 201 -11.68 65.09 -16.15
C GLU A 201 -10.63 65.26 -15.06
N ARG A 202 -10.28 66.47 -14.59
CA ARG A 202 -9.46 66.64 -13.38
C ARG A 202 -10.14 66.03 -12.17
N GLN A 203 -11.41 66.33 -11.90
CA GLN A 203 -12.14 65.74 -10.78
C GLN A 203 -12.29 64.22 -10.93
N LYS A 204 -12.31 63.69 -12.15
CA LYS A 204 -12.33 62.25 -12.43
C LYS A 204 -10.97 61.63 -12.12
N LEU A 205 -9.88 62.15 -12.68
CA LEU A 205 -8.52 61.72 -12.37
C LEU A 205 -8.15 61.92 -10.89
N GLU A 206 -8.65 62.96 -10.21
CA GLU A 206 -8.49 63.18 -8.77
C GLU A 206 -9.25 62.10 -7.97
N ARG A 207 -10.50 61.77 -8.34
CA ARG A 207 -11.24 60.63 -7.74
C ARG A 207 -10.58 59.28 -8.02
N ASP A 208 -10.09 59.05 -9.23
CA ASP A 208 -9.41 57.82 -9.62
C ASP A 208 -8.06 57.69 -8.89
N LEU A 209 -7.36 58.81 -8.64
CA LEU A 209 -6.13 58.87 -7.84
C LEU A 209 -6.42 58.68 -6.33
N GLU A 210 -7.50 59.25 -5.80
CA GLU A 210 -7.97 59.02 -4.42
C GLU A 210 -8.40 57.57 -4.21
N GLU A 211 -9.09 56.96 -5.18
CA GLU A 211 -9.45 55.55 -5.13
C GLU A 211 -8.22 54.66 -5.27
N ALA A 212 -7.31 54.92 -6.22
CA ALA A 212 -6.05 54.20 -6.34
C ALA A 212 -5.20 54.30 -5.05
N SER A 213 -5.14 55.48 -4.44
CA SER A 213 -4.47 55.71 -3.14
C SER A 213 -5.16 54.96 -2.00
N SER A 214 -6.49 54.87 -2.03
CA SER A 214 -7.28 54.10 -1.05
C SER A 214 -7.08 52.59 -1.20
N ARG A 215 -7.12 52.08 -2.45
CA ARG A 215 -6.80 50.68 -2.79
C ARG A 215 -5.37 50.33 -2.38
N LEU A 216 -4.39 51.20 -2.66
CA LEU A 216 -2.99 51.05 -2.22
C LEU A 216 -2.87 51.07 -0.69
N ALA A 217 -3.59 51.96 0.00
CA ALA A 217 -3.60 52.02 1.46
C ALA A 217 -4.26 50.78 2.11
N MET A 218 -5.23 50.16 1.44
CA MET A 218 -5.82 48.88 1.85
C MET A 218 -4.86 47.71 1.60
N ALA A 219 -4.24 47.62 0.41
CA ALA A 219 -3.20 46.63 0.14
C ALA A 219 -2.01 46.76 1.13
N HIS A 220 -1.59 47.97 1.47
CA HIS A 220 -0.58 48.21 2.51
C HIS A 220 -1.06 47.91 3.95
N LYS A 221 -2.36 47.74 4.22
CA LYS A 221 -2.85 47.19 5.51
C LYS A 221 -2.88 45.66 5.46
N GLU A 222 -3.33 45.10 4.35
CA GLU A 222 -3.45 43.65 4.13
C GLU A 222 -2.07 42.97 4.08
N ILE A 223 -1.08 43.57 3.39
CA ILE A 223 0.32 43.14 3.43
C ILE A 223 0.88 43.17 4.86
N ARG A 224 0.48 44.14 5.70
CA ARG A 224 0.87 44.17 7.12
C ARG A 224 0.19 43.06 7.91
N HIS A 225 -1.12 42.88 7.77
CA HIS A 225 -1.87 41.78 8.41
C HIS A 225 -1.25 40.42 8.07
N LEU A 226 -0.98 40.15 6.79
CA LEU A 226 -0.33 38.93 6.32
C LEU A 226 1.12 38.81 6.84
N THR A 227 1.84 39.92 7.02
CA THR A 227 3.18 39.90 7.64
C THR A 227 3.11 39.58 9.13
N ASP A 228 2.16 40.17 9.85
CA ASP A 228 1.91 39.93 11.28
C ASP A 228 1.45 38.48 11.51
N GLU A 229 0.57 37.94 10.65
CA GLU A 229 0.16 36.53 10.63
C GLU A 229 1.33 35.59 10.30
N LEU A 230 2.17 35.92 9.32
CA LEU A 230 3.37 35.14 9.01
C LEU A 230 4.38 35.13 10.17
N ASP A 231 4.55 36.24 10.88
CA ASP A 231 5.43 36.31 12.04
C ASP A 231 4.81 35.65 13.29
N LEU A 232 3.48 35.62 13.43
CA LEU A 232 2.79 34.77 14.42
C LEU A 232 2.96 33.28 14.07
N ALA A 233 2.81 32.89 12.80
CA ALA A 233 3.03 31.53 12.34
C ALA A 233 4.48 31.08 12.54
N ARG A 234 5.47 31.95 12.28
CA ARG A 234 6.90 31.71 12.59
C ARG A 234 7.14 31.54 14.09
N LYS A 235 6.50 32.35 14.95
CA LYS A 235 6.59 32.21 16.42
C LYS A 235 6.01 30.87 16.88
N LEU A 236 4.88 30.44 16.34
CA LEU A 236 4.29 29.12 16.60
C LEU A 236 5.18 27.97 16.08
N GLN A 237 5.73 28.09 14.87
CA GLN A 237 6.64 27.10 14.29
C GLN A 237 7.90 26.91 15.14
N ASN A 238 8.47 28.01 15.66
CA ASN A 238 9.64 27.97 16.54
C ASN A 238 9.35 27.31 17.90
N LEU A 239 8.09 27.32 18.38
CA LEU A 239 7.67 26.60 19.59
C LEU A 239 7.56 25.08 19.36
N SER A 240 7.35 24.62 18.12
CA SER A 240 7.19 23.20 17.78
C SER A 240 8.51 22.43 17.56
N VAL A 241 9.64 23.14 17.43
CA VAL A 241 10.96 22.54 17.15
C VAL A 241 11.40 21.49 18.19
N PRO A 242 11.21 21.68 19.52
CA PRO A 242 11.69 20.69 20.51
C PRO A 242 11.00 19.33 20.42
N ASP A 243 9.71 19.28 20.06
CA ASP A 243 8.94 18.04 20.02
C ASP A 243 9.11 17.30 18.69
N LEU A 244 9.37 18.02 17.59
CA LEU A 244 9.89 17.44 16.35
C LEU A 244 11.26 16.78 16.53
N GLN A 245 12.07 17.25 17.49
CA GLN A 245 13.37 16.67 17.78
C GLN A 245 13.25 15.38 18.61
N LYS A 246 12.40 15.36 19.66
CA LYS A 246 12.08 14.14 20.44
C LYS A 246 11.46 13.05 19.58
N THR A 247 10.46 13.38 18.77
CA THR A 247 9.81 12.40 17.88
C THR A 247 10.79 11.86 16.82
N GLY A 248 11.78 12.64 16.40
CA GLY A 248 12.92 12.16 15.60
C GLY A 248 13.78 11.12 16.33
N GLU A 249 14.10 11.35 17.61
CA GLU A 249 14.87 10.41 18.45
C GLU A 249 14.08 9.14 18.77
N GLU A 250 12.77 9.24 19.00
CA GLU A 250 11.85 8.10 19.20
C GLU A 250 11.72 7.25 17.92
N VAL A 251 11.57 7.89 16.75
CA VAL A 251 11.53 7.20 15.45
C VAL A 251 12.85 6.47 15.16
N GLU A 252 14.00 7.04 15.52
CA GLU A 252 15.29 6.38 15.32
C GLU A 252 15.51 5.20 16.30
N GLN A 253 14.98 5.28 17.52
CA GLN A 253 14.93 4.15 18.45
C GLN A 253 14.02 3.03 17.92
N LEU A 254 12.82 3.36 17.46
CA LEU A 254 11.87 2.40 16.88
C LEU A 254 12.43 1.70 15.64
N LYS A 255 13.18 2.38 14.77
CA LYS A 255 13.92 1.74 13.67
C LYS A 255 14.91 0.69 14.19
N GLN A 256 15.68 1.02 15.24
CA GLN A 256 16.64 0.08 15.83
C GLN A 256 15.96 -1.11 16.52
N GLU A 257 14.75 -0.97 17.07
CA GLU A 257 13.98 -2.09 17.59
C GLU A 257 13.39 -2.95 16.48
N VAL A 258 12.83 -2.33 15.44
CA VAL A 258 12.34 -3.02 14.23
C VAL A 258 13.45 -3.81 13.53
N ASP A 259 14.68 -3.28 13.46
CA ASP A 259 15.82 -4.00 12.86
C ASP A 259 16.41 -5.09 13.77
N LYS A 260 16.26 -5.00 15.10
CA LYS A 260 16.51 -6.12 16.03
C LYS A 260 15.46 -7.22 15.86
N LEU A 261 14.17 -6.86 15.77
CA LEU A 261 13.07 -7.79 15.55
C LEU A 261 13.24 -8.54 14.23
N LYS A 262 13.53 -7.86 13.11
CA LYS A 262 13.86 -8.51 11.83
C LYS A 262 15.02 -9.52 11.94
N GLN A 263 16.04 -9.24 12.76
CA GLN A 263 17.15 -10.17 12.99
C GLN A 263 16.72 -11.38 13.83
N CYS A 264 15.88 -11.18 14.85
CA CYS A 264 15.25 -12.27 15.59
C CYS A 264 14.38 -13.13 14.67
N ASP A 265 13.42 -12.54 13.95
CA ASP A 265 12.49 -13.22 13.04
C ASP A 265 13.23 -13.99 11.94
N MET A 266 14.30 -13.43 11.38
CA MET A 266 15.15 -14.10 10.39
C MET A 266 15.85 -15.34 10.99
N VAL A 267 16.27 -15.28 12.25
CA VAL A 267 16.88 -16.41 12.97
C VAL A 267 15.83 -17.46 13.35
N GLU A 268 14.63 -17.05 13.78
CA GLU A 268 13.48 -17.93 14.06
C GLU A 268 13.02 -18.66 12.78
N LEU A 269 12.86 -17.93 11.67
CA LEU A 269 12.54 -18.46 10.35
C LEU A 269 13.61 -19.45 9.86
N GLN A 270 14.89 -19.18 10.12
CA GLN A 270 15.97 -20.09 9.77
C GLN A 270 15.97 -21.36 10.64
N LYS A 271 15.68 -21.27 11.95
CA LYS A 271 15.45 -22.45 12.81
C LYS A 271 14.26 -23.27 12.32
N ALA A 272 13.17 -22.62 11.91
CA ALA A 272 11.97 -23.27 11.38
C ALA A 272 12.25 -24.00 10.05
N LYS A 273 12.99 -23.37 9.13
CA LYS A 273 13.48 -24.01 7.89
C LYS A 273 14.34 -25.25 8.20
N GLU A 274 15.36 -25.12 9.06
CA GLU A 274 16.17 -26.27 9.46
C GLU A 274 15.34 -27.37 10.15
N ARG A 275 14.23 -27.03 10.84
CA ARG A 275 13.33 -28.01 11.45
C ARG A 275 12.48 -28.73 10.40
N ASN A 276 11.95 -28.02 9.41
CA ASN A 276 11.25 -28.65 8.28
C ASN A 276 12.19 -29.52 7.44
N GLU A 277 13.42 -29.09 7.17
CA GLU A 277 14.41 -29.90 6.43
C GLU A 277 14.73 -31.23 7.14
N ARG A 278 14.77 -31.24 8.48
CA ARG A 278 14.90 -32.47 9.30
C ARG A 278 13.65 -33.35 9.17
N LEU A 279 12.46 -32.78 9.36
CA LEU A 279 11.18 -33.50 9.22
C LEU A 279 10.98 -34.08 7.81
N ASP A 280 11.37 -33.36 6.75
CA ASP A 280 11.37 -33.88 5.37
C ASP A 280 12.41 -34.99 5.17
N GLY A 281 13.52 -34.98 5.92
CA GLY A 281 14.45 -36.10 6.03
C GLY A 281 13.80 -37.34 6.67
N GLU A 282 13.16 -37.18 7.82
CA GLU A 282 12.43 -38.22 8.54
C GLU A 282 11.29 -38.79 7.69
N ILE A 283 10.49 -37.95 7.04
CA ILE A 283 9.39 -38.34 6.14
C ILE A 283 9.92 -39.13 4.94
N ARG A 284 11.10 -38.78 4.39
CA ARG A 284 11.75 -39.59 3.34
C ARG A 284 12.19 -40.95 3.89
N ALA A 285 12.89 -40.99 5.02
CA ALA A 285 13.33 -42.23 5.65
C ALA A 285 12.16 -43.17 6.02
N LEU A 286 11.05 -42.63 6.54
CA LEU A 286 9.80 -43.36 6.81
C LEU A 286 9.17 -43.88 5.52
N ARG A 287 9.12 -43.06 4.44
CA ARG A 287 8.63 -43.53 3.12
C ARG A 287 9.50 -44.66 2.57
N ASP A 288 10.82 -44.64 2.75
CA ASP A 288 11.73 -45.72 2.34
C ASP A 288 11.64 -46.97 3.22
N ARG A 289 11.40 -46.81 4.54
CA ARG A 289 11.11 -47.96 5.41
C ARG A 289 9.78 -48.60 5.07
N VAL A 290 8.73 -47.82 4.81
CA VAL A 290 7.43 -48.33 4.32
C VAL A 290 7.59 -49.02 2.96
N ARG A 291 8.33 -48.45 2.00
CA ARG A 291 8.65 -49.12 0.72
C ARG A 291 9.32 -50.48 0.92
N SER A 292 10.27 -50.55 1.86
CA SER A 292 10.99 -51.78 2.21
C SER A 292 10.05 -52.83 2.83
N LEU A 293 9.26 -52.45 3.84
CA LEU A 293 8.25 -53.31 4.46
C LEU A 293 7.18 -53.78 3.46
N ASP A 294 6.81 -52.94 2.48
CA ASP A 294 5.92 -53.34 1.39
C ASP A 294 6.57 -54.32 0.40
N THR A 295 7.89 -54.29 0.22
CA THR A 295 8.59 -55.35 -0.53
C THR A 295 8.67 -56.65 0.26
N GLU A 296 8.96 -56.60 1.56
CA GLU A 296 8.94 -57.76 2.47
C GLU A 296 7.54 -58.40 2.54
N ARG A 297 6.48 -57.58 2.68
CA ARG A 297 5.08 -58.03 2.61
C ARG A 297 4.75 -58.72 1.28
N ARG A 298 5.24 -58.19 0.15
CA ARG A 298 5.03 -58.78 -1.18
C ARG A 298 5.86 -60.04 -1.44
N THR A 299 7.02 -60.23 -0.82
CA THR A 299 7.75 -61.52 -0.91
C THR A 299 7.10 -62.59 -0.02
N LEU A 300 6.68 -62.23 1.20
CA LEU A 300 5.93 -63.12 2.08
C LEU A 300 4.59 -63.56 1.46
N HIS A 301 3.81 -62.64 0.87
CA HIS A 301 2.54 -62.98 0.20
C HIS A 301 2.74 -63.98 -0.95
N LYS A 302 3.81 -63.82 -1.75
CA LYS A 302 4.18 -64.79 -2.79
C LYS A 302 4.59 -66.15 -2.22
N LEU A 303 5.25 -66.19 -1.07
CA LEU A 303 5.61 -67.44 -0.39
C LEU A 303 4.36 -68.18 0.13
N VAL A 304 3.36 -67.43 0.62
CA VAL A 304 2.05 -67.95 1.05
C VAL A 304 1.23 -68.46 -0.13
N GLU A 305 1.21 -67.74 -1.26
CA GLU A 305 0.57 -68.21 -2.51
C GLU A 305 1.23 -69.49 -3.04
N GLN A 306 2.57 -69.55 -3.03
CA GLN A 306 3.32 -70.74 -3.47
C GLN A 306 3.08 -71.95 -2.56
N SER A 307 2.92 -71.76 -1.24
CA SER A 307 2.62 -72.87 -0.32
C SER A 307 1.16 -73.31 -0.40
N ASN A 308 0.20 -72.40 -0.54
CA ASN A 308 -1.22 -72.73 -0.73
C ASN A 308 -1.47 -73.55 -2.02
N LEU A 309 -0.74 -73.25 -3.11
CA LEU A 309 -0.83 -74.01 -4.37
C LEU A 309 -0.36 -75.47 -4.27
N HIS A 310 0.45 -75.82 -3.27
CA HIS A 310 0.91 -77.20 -3.03
C HIS A 310 0.02 -78.01 -2.07
N SER A 311 -1.00 -77.38 -1.46
CA SER A 311 -1.88 -78.04 -0.47
C SER A 311 -3.23 -78.51 -1.04
N ALA A 312 -3.45 -78.39 -2.36
CA ALA A 312 -4.78 -78.52 -2.99
C ALA A 312 -4.89 -79.63 -4.05
N GLN A 313 -4.06 -80.69 -3.97
CA GLN A 313 -4.16 -81.88 -4.83
C GLN A 313 -4.08 -83.18 -4.02
N GLY A 314 -5.17 -83.95 -4.03
CA GLY A 314 -5.39 -85.10 -3.15
C GLY A 314 -5.90 -84.68 -1.75
N ILE A 315 -6.75 -85.46 -1.08
CA ILE A 315 -7.28 -86.80 -1.37
C ILE A 315 -8.79 -86.81 -1.04
N ASN A 316 -9.57 -87.51 -1.85
CA ASN A 316 -10.85 -88.10 -1.42
C ASN A 316 -11.08 -89.42 -2.17
N GLU A 317 -11.93 -90.28 -1.62
CA GLU A 317 -12.22 -91.68 -2.05
C GLU A 317 -11.21 -92.79 -1.63
N THR A 318 -11.73 -94.02 -1.59
CA THR A 318 -11.18 -95.27 -0.98
C THR A 318 -10.97 -95.18 0.54
N LEU A 319 -11.79 -95.74 1.44
CA LEU A 319 -12.54 -97.02 1.56
C LEU A 319 -11.75 -98.13 2.30
N GLU A 320 -12.03 -98.20 3.61
CA GLU A 320 -11.98 -99.37 4.51
C GLU A 320 -10.66 -100.08 4.90
N HIS A 321 -10.80 -100.76 6.05
CA HIS A 321 -10.20 -102.05 6.46
C HIS A 321 -8.92 -102.12 7.32
N PHE A 322 -9.09 -102.85 8.44
CA PHE A 322 -8.12 -103.38 9.44
C PHE A 322 -7.21 -102.38 10.18
N LYS A 323 -7.28 -102.21 11.52
CA LYS A 323 -7.06 -103.12 12.69
C LYS A 323 -5.59 -103.22 13.15
N ILE A 324 -5.45 -103.25 14.48
CA ILE A 324 -4.49 -104.05 15.29
C ILE A 324 -3.10 -103.46 15.61
N HIS A 325 -2.97 -103.11 16.91
CA HIS A 325 -1.85 -103.31 17.85
C HIS A 325 -0.42 -102.75 17.62
N SER A 326 -0.01 -101.93 18.61
CA SER A 326 1.25 -102.08 19.39
C SER A 326 2.56 -101.60 18.72
N THR A 327 3.65 -101.19 19.42
CA THR A 327 3.98 -101.27 20.87
C THR A 327 4.96 -100.13 21.28
N GLN A 328 4.82 -99.61 22.51
CA GLN A 328 5.88 -99.33 23.52
C GLN A 328 7.27 -98.78 23.08
N GLY A 329 7.70 -97.61 23.60
CA GLY A 329 8.98 -96.97 23.17
C GLY A 329 9.67 -95.92 24.08
N VAL A 330 9.63 -96.04 25.41
CA VAL A 330 10.64 -95.55 26.41
C VAL A 330 11.25 -94.12 26.32
N GLY A 331 11.23 -93.34 27.43
CA GLY A 331 12.41 -92.51 27.78
C GLY A 331 12.26 -91.12 28.46
N ASN A 332 12.13 -91.10 29.80
CA ASN A 332 12.73 -90.16 30.78
C ASN A 332 12.83 -88.62 30.58
N ASN A 333 12.28 -87.88 31.56
CA ASN A 333 12.79 -86.68 32.27
C ASN A 333 14.00 -85.89 31.71
N VAL A 334 13.82 -84.56 31.60
CA VAL A 334 14.67 -83.52 32.24
C VAL A 334 13.77 -82.32 32.63
N ASN A 335 14.01 -81.68 33.79
CA ASN A 335 13.40 -80.40 34.13
C ASN A 335 14.10 -79.26 33.37
N ALA A 336 13.33 -78.41 32.68
CA ALA A 336 13.81 -77.15 32.12
C ALA A 336 12.87 -76.00 32.51
N ASP A 337 12.88 -75.64 33.79
CA ASP A 337 12.15 -74.46 34.27
C ASP A 337 12.88 -73.19 33.75
N SER A 338 12.19 -72.39 32.94
CA SER A 338 12.69 -71.12 32.42
C SER A 338 11.66 -70.01 32.67
N SER A 339 11.99 -69.11 33.58
CA SER A 339 11.23 -67.90 33.87
C SER A 339 11.10 -67.01 32.64
N VAL A 340 9.88 -66.82 32.15
CA VAL A 340 9.55 -65.68 31.28
C VAL A 340 9.62 -64.40 32.11
N ALA A 341 10.20 -63.35 31.56
CA ALA A 341 10.49 -62.12 32.30
C ALA A 341 9.26 -61.19 32.45
N PRO A 342 9.25 -60.27 33.43
CA PRO A 342 8.18 -59.29 33.60
C PRO A 342 8.01 -58.33 32.41
N ASP A 343 9.03 -58.19 31.57
CA ASP A 343 9.04 -57.28 30.42
C ASP A 343 7.90 -57.51 29.44
N ASP A 344 7.52 -58.77 29.18
CA ASP A 344 6.51 -59.11 28.15
C ASP A 344 5.13 -58.52 28.48
N GLU A 345 4.72 -58.47 29.76
CA GLU A 345 3.46 -57.86 30.16
C GLU A 345 3.51 -56.31 30.07
N THR A 346 4.69 -55.72 30.30
CA THR A 346 4.88 -54.26 30.12
C THR A 346 4.95 -53.87 28.65
N LEU A 347 5.55 -54.70 27.79
CA LEU A 347 5.53 -54.57 26.35
C LEU A 347 4.10 -54.74 25.82
N HIS A 348 3.33 -55.71 26.32
CA HIS A 348 1.93 -55.86 25.91
C HIS A 348 1.06 -54.67 26.33
N LYS A 349 1.29 -54.10 27.53
CA LYS A 349 0.62 -52.87 28.00
C LYS A 349 1.07 -51.63 27.21
N ARG A 350 2.34 -51.55 26.78
CA ARG A 350 2.85 -50.47 25.92
C ARG A 350 2.31 -50.56 24.50
N CYS A 351 2.32 -51.75 23.89
CA CYS A 351 1.72 -52.02 22.59
C CYS A 351 0.20 -51.80 22.61
N ARG A 352 -0.49 -52.11 23.71
CA ARG A 352 -1.92 -51.80 23.87
C ARG A 352 -2.15 -50.29 23.89
N ARG A 353 -1.44 -49.53 24.74
CA ARG A 353 -1.53 -48.05 24.76
C ARG A 353 -1.14 -47.43 23.42
N GLU A 354 -0.11 -47.94 22.76
CA GLU A 354 0.25 -47.49 21.42
C GLU A 354 -0.82 -47.82 20.37
N SER A 355 -1.57 -48.91 20.52
CA SER A 355 -2.77 -49.15 19.70
C SER A 355 -3.85 -48.14 20.05
N GLU A 356 -4.21 -48.00 21.33
CA GLU A 356 -5.22 -47.07 21.83
C GLU A 356 -4.92 -45.61 21.41
N ASP A 357 -3.64 -45.20 21.39
CA ASP A 357 -3.15 -43.92 20.86
C ASP A 357 -3.29 -43.83 19.34
N LYS A 358 -2.94 -44.89 18.59
CA LYS A 358 -3.10 -44.95 17.13
C LYS A 358 -4.58 -44.95 16.75
N ASP A 359 -5.43 -45.65 17.48
CA ASP A 359 -6.88 -45.74 17.32
C ASP A 359 -7.56 -44.42 17.75
N SER A 360 -6.98 -43.67 18.71
CA SER A 360 -7.42 -42.32 19.06
C SER A 360 -7.03 -41.30 17.98
N ARG A 361 -5.80 -41.38 17.45
CA ARG A 361 -5.35 -40.56 16.31
C ARG A 361 -6.09 -40.90 15.02
N LEU A 362 -6.44 -42.16 14.78
CA LEU A 362 -7.28 -42.58 13.67
C LEU A 362 -8.68 -42.00 13.82
N ARG A 363 -9.33 -42.13 14.99
CA ARG A 363 -10.63 -41.48 15.26
C ARG A 363 -10.57 -39.96 15.16
N GLU A 364 -9.44 -39.32 15.48
CA GLU A 364 -9.27 -37.89 15.28
C GLU A 364 -9.08 -37.51 13.80
N LEU A 365 -8.28 -38.29 13.05
CA LEU A 365 -8.12 -38.14 11.60
C LEU A 365 -9.43 -38.42 10.85
N GLU A 366 -10.25 -39.37 11.31
CA GLU A 366 -11.61 -39.62 10.81
C GLU A 366 -12.52 -38.43 11.07
N ARG A 367 -12.48 -37.82 12.27
CA ARG A 367 -13.25 -36.58 12.55
C ARG A 367 -12.77 -35.40 11.71
N ARG A 368 -11.46 -35.24 11.51
CA ARG A 368 -10.86 -34.20 10.66
C ARG A 368 -11.25 -34.43 9.19
N LEU A 369 -11.19 -35.67 8.71
CA LEU A 369 -11.65 -36.05 7.37
C LEU A 369 -13.15 -35.82 7.21
N GLN A 370 -14.00 -36.22 8.16
CA GLN A 370 -15.44 -35.94 8.17
C GLN A 370 -15.76 -34.45 8.28
N LYS A 371 -14.88 -33.64 8.87
CA LYS A 371 -15.03 -32.17 8.87
C LYS A 371 -14.69 -31.62 7.49
N GLN A 372 -13.56 -32.00 6.92
CA GLN A 372 -13.14 -31.60 5.56
C GLN A 372 -14.11 -32.10 4.49
N GLN A 373 -14.70 -33.29 4.64
CA GLN A 373 -15.76 -33.80 3.76
C GLN A 373 -16.98 -32.89 3.81
N ARG A 374 -17.48 -32.52 5.00
CA ARG A 374 -18.58 -31.56 5.13
C ARG A 374 -18.23 -30.17 4.62
N GLU A 375 -17.02 -29.68 4.85
CA GLU A 375 -16.54 -28.40 4.30
C GLU A 375 -16.41 -28.46 2.76
N HIS A 376 -16.09 -29.62 2.18
CA HIS A 376 -16.12 -29.85 0.74
C HIS A 376 -17.54 -30.02 0.19
N GLU A 377 -18.45 -30.71 0.90
CA GLU A 377 -19.88 -30.81 0.56
C GLU A 377 -20.52 -29.42 0.55
N GLU A 378 -20.31 -28.63 1.60
CA GLU A 378 -20.73 -27.21 1.70
C GLU A 378 -20.12 -26.30 0.63
N LEU A 379 -18.96 -26.66 0.06
CA LEU A 379 -18.35 -25.93 -1.07
C LEU A 379 -18.85 -26.46 -2.41
N VAL A 380 -19.22 -27.74 -2.52
CA VAL A 380 -19.86 -28.30 -3.71
C VAL A 380 -21.26 -27.74 -3.84
N GLU A 381 -22.08 -27.74 -2.78
CA GLU A 381 -23.41 -27.13 -2.76
C GLU A 381 -23.37 -25.66 -3.21
N ARG A 382 -22.45 -24.85 -2.66
CA ARG A 382 -22.28 -23.45 -3.08
C ARG A 382 -21.77 -23.30 -4.52
N ASN A 383 -20.95 -24.24 -5.02
CA ASN A 383 -20.54 -24.23 -6.42
C ASN A 383 -21.68 -24.69 -7.36
N GLU A 384 -22.54 -25.61 -6.94
CA GLU A 384 -23.75 -26.02 -7.68
C GLU A 384 -24.79 -24.89 -7.69
N GLU A 385 -24.98 -24.16 -6.59
CA GLU A 385 -25.77 -22.91 -6.56
C GLU A 385 -25.20 -21.86 -7.53
N LEU A 386 -23.88 -21.68 -7.57
CA LEU A 386 -23.23 -20.74 -8.49
C LEU A 386 -23.27 -21.19 -9.96
N GLU A 387 -23.06 -22.48 -10.26
CA GLU A 387 -23.23 -23.05 -11.60
C GLU A 387 -24.70 -22.97 -12.05
N ALA A 388 -25.66 -23.16 -11.13
CA ALA A 388 -27.09 -22.96 -11.41
C ALA A 388 -27.42 -21.48 -11.71
N LEU A 389 -26.98 -20.54 -10.87
CA LEU A 389 -27.19 -19.10 -11.09
C LEU A 389 -26.51 -18.58 -12.37
N LEU A 390 -25.31 -19.10 -12.69
CA LEU A 390 -24.65 -18.81 -13.97
C LEU A 390 -25.40 -19.43 -15.15
N GLY A 391 -25.94 -20.64 -14.98
CA GLY A 391 -26.81 -21.30 -15.95
C GLY A 391 -28.11 -20.52 -16.20
N GLU A 392 -28.78 -20.06 -15.14
CA GLU A 392 -29.97 -19.20 -15.22
C GLU A 392 -29.66 -17.86 -15.89
N ALA A 393 -28.55 -17.20 -15.54
CA ALA A 393 -28.13 -15.96 -16.18
C ALA A 393 -27.76 -16.16 -17.66
N GLN A 394 -27.09 -17.26 -18.00
CA GLN A 394 -26.75 -17.61 -19.38
C GLN A 394 -27.98 -18.00 -20.20
N ASN A 395 -28.96 -18.68 -19.59
CA ASN A 395 -30.24 -19.01 -20.21
C ASN A 395 -31.09 -17.75 -20.41
N ALA A 396 -31.24 -16.88 -19.41
CA ALA A 396 -31.94 -15.60 -19.57
C ALA A 396 -31.31 -14.76 -20.69
N ALA A 397 -29.99 -14.61 -20.71
CA ALA A 397 -29.29 -13.92 -21.80
C ALA A 397 -29.39 -14.65 -23.15
N LYS A 398 -29.66 -15.96 -23.19
CA LYS A 398 -29.92 -16.73 -24.41
C LYS A 398 -31.36 -16.53 -24.88
N ASP A 399 -32.32 -16.54 -23.97
CA ASP A 399 -33.75 -16.33 -24.23
C ASP A 399 -34.01 -14.88 -24.68
N GLU A 400 -33.30 -13.89 -24.13
CA GLU A 400 -33.27 -12.51 -24.65
C GLU A 400 -32.71 -12.44 -26.08
N ARG A 401 -31.63 -13.19 -26.39
CA ARG A 401 -31.09 -13.26 -27.75
C ARG A 401 -32.03 -13.99 -28.71
N GLU A 402 -32.66 -15.07 -28.30
CA GLU A 402 -33.66 -15.79 -29.11
C GLU A 402 -34.95 -14.98 -29.26
N HIS A 403 -35.31 -14.14 -28.29
CA HIS A 403 -36.39 -13.17 -28.42
C HIS A 403 -36.05 -12.13 -29.49
N HIS A 404 -34.88 -11.48 -29.39
CA HIS A 404 -34.42 -10.52 -30.38
C HIS A 404 -34.17 -11.15 -31.76
N GLU A 405 -33.73 -12.40 -31.84
CA GLU A 405 -33.61 -13.15 -33.10
C GLU A 405 -35.00 -13.46 -33.67
N CYS A 406 -35.98 -13.83 -32.85
CA CYS A 406 -37.38 -13.99 -33.27
C CYS A 406 -38.06 -12.66 -33.68
N GLU A 407 -37.70 -11.53 -33.06
CA GLU A 407 -38.11 -10.19 -33.45
C GLU A 407 -37.47 -9.79 -34.79
N ILE A 408 -36.16 -10.00 -34.94
CA ILE A 408 -35.40 -9.75 -36.16
C ILE A 408 -35.94 -10.62 -37.30
N ASP A 409 -36.16 -11.92 -37.10
CA ASP A 409 -36.83 -12.80 -38.06
C ASP A 409 -38.28 -12.37 -38.31
N GLY A 410 -38.97 -11.85 -37.30
CA GLY A 410 -40.32 -11.29 -37.44
C GLY A 410 -40.34 -10.04 -38.33
N LEU A 411 -39.31 -9.21 -38.23
CA LEU A 411 -39.08 -8.04 -39.08
C LEU A 411 -38.58 -8.45 -40.47
N GLN A 412 -37.66 -9.40 -40.59
CA GLN A 412 -37.19 -9.94 -41.88
C GLN A 412 -38.33 -10.61 -42.63
N ARG A 413 -39.14 -11.46 -41.99
CA ARG A 413 -40.34 -12.06 -42.62
C ARG A 413 -41.39 -11.02 -42.99
N LYS A 414 -41.53 -9.91 -42.24
CA LYS A 414 -42.37 -8.77 -42.64
C LYS A 414 -41.79 -8.05 -43.85
N ILE A 415 -40.49 -7.73 -43.86
CA ILE A 415 -39.79 -7.08 -44.97
C ILE A 415 -39.88 -7.95 -46.23
N GLN A 416 -39.50 -9.22 -46.15
CA GLN A 416 -39.55 -10.17 -47.25
C GLN A 416 -40.98 -10.42 -47.76
N SER A 417 -41.97 -10.45 -46.88
CA SER A 417 -43.40 -10.48 -47.28
C SER A 417 -43.83 -9.18 -47.97
N ILE A 418 -43.35 -8.01 -47.52
CA ILE A 418 -43.60 -6.71 -48.16
C ILE A 418 -42.88 -6.62 -49.51
N GLU A 419 -41.65 -7.12 -49.64
CA GLU A 419 -40.88 -7.20 -50.89
C GLU A 419 -41.53 -8.17 -51.88
N GLU A 420 -42.00 -9.33 -51.43
CA GLU A 420 -42.82 -10.22 -52.21
C GLU A 420 -44.13 -9.55 -52.64
N GLU A 421 -44.81 -8.82 -51.75
CA GLU A 421 -46.05 -8.10 -52.04
C GLU A 421 -45.85 -6.89 -52.97
N LEU A 422 -44.67 -6.28 -52.97
CA LEU A 422 -44.26 -5.26 -53.94
C LEU A 422 -43.94 -5.91 -55.29
N SER A 423 -43.17 -6.99 -55.31
CA SER A 423 -42.88 -7.80 -56.52
C SER A 423 -44.16 -8.34 -57.18
N LYS A 424 -45.12 -8.83 -56.38
CA LYS A 424 -46.46 -9.25 -56.81
C LYS A 424 -47.32 -8.09 -57.30
N ARG A 425 -47.13 -6.86 -56.78
CA ARG A 425 -47.80 -5.65 -57.29
C ARG A 425 -47.20 -5.15 -58.59
N ASP A 426 -45.88 -5.21 -58.74
CA ASP A 426 -45.20 -4.73 -59.95
C ASP A 426 -45.35 -5.71 -61.13
N THR A 427 -45.42 -7.02 -60.86
CA THR A 427 -45.84 -8.01 -61.87
C THR A 427 -47.33 -7.89 -62.21
N LYS A 428 -48.23 -7.69 -61.24
CA LYS A 428 -49.69 -7.53 -61.50
C LYS A 428 -50.12 -6.15 -62.02
N LYS A 429 -49.21 -5.18 -62.21
CA LYS A 429 -49.51 -3.90 -62.88
C LYS A 429 -49.69 -4.04 -64.40
N LEU A 430 -49.34 -5.19 -64.98
CA LEU A 430 -49.27 -5.40 -66.44
C LEU A 430 -50.47 -6.15 -67.04
N GLU A 431 -51.30 -6.82 -66.24
CA GLU A 431 -52.50 -7.50 -66.71
C GLU A 431 -53.77 -6.86 -66.12
N LYS A 432 -54.66 -6.43 -67.00
CA LYS A 432 -55.85 -5.63 -66.68
C LYS A 432 -57.13 -6.40 -67.04
N LYS A 433 -58.16 -6.12 -66.22
CA LYS A 433 -59.61 -6.17 -66.51
C LYS A 433 -60.33 -7.53 -66.47
N ASP A 434 -61.59 -7.38 -66.08
CA ASP A 434 -62.79 -8.18 -66.38
C ASP A 434 -62.84 -9.66 -65.98
N GLU A 435 -63.49 -9.94 -64.84
CA GLU A 435 -64.37 -11.11 -64.72
C GLU A 435 -65.45 -10.83 -63.66
N ASP A 436 -66.71 -10.67 -64.10
CA ASP A 436 -67.89 -10.49 -63.24
C ASP A 436 -68.63 -11.84 -63.15
N GLN A 437 -69.00 -12.27 -61.94
CA GLN A 437 -69.19 -13.70 -61.64
C GLN A 437 -70.63 -14.22 -61.84
N VAL A 438 -70.76 -15.50 -62.21
CA VAL A 438 -72.05 -16.18 -62.46
C VAL A 438 -72.87 -16.34 -61.17
N ARG A 439 -74.20 -16.27 -61.31
CA ARG A 439 -75.19 -16.14 -60.24
C ARG A 439 -75.64 -17.47 -59.60
N GLY A 440 -75.72 -17.46 -58.26
CA GLY A 440 -76.64 -18.29 -57.45
C GLY A 440 -76.01 -19.55 -56.83
N THR A 441 -76.37 -19.98 -55.61
CA THR A 441 -77.37 -19.46 -54.65
C THR A 441 -76.81 -19.45 -53.22
N ASP A 442 -77.46 -18.71 -52.29
CA ASP A 442 -77.91 -19.18 -50.96
C ASP A 442 -78.14 -18.00 -50.00
N SER A 443 -79.28 -18.00 -49.29
CA SER A 443 -79.72 -16.82 -48.51
C SER A 443 -79.08 -16.70 -47.12
N GLU A 444 -78.77 -17.82 -46.46
CA GLU A 444 -78.06 -17.83 -45.17
C GLU A 444 -76.58 -17.47 -45.36
N LEU A 445 -76.01 -17.87 -46.50
CA LEU A 445 -74.72 -17.37 -46.96
C LEU A 445 -74.73 -15.85 -47.16
N SER A 446 -75.86 -15.24 -47.58
CA SER A 446 -75.92 -13.78 -47.82
C SER A 446 -75.63 -12.95 -46.57
N GLU A 447 -76.20 -13.29 -45.41
CA GLU A 447 -75.93 -12.55 -44.17
C GLU A 447 -74.52 -12.82 -43.65
N SER A 448 -74.06 -14.08 -43.66
CA SER A 448 -72.69 -14.44 -43.28
C SER A 448 -71.63 -13.78 -44.19
N ILE A 449 -71.90 -13.68 -45.49
CA ILE A 449 -71.08 -12.94 -46.45
C ILE A 449 -71.13 -11.45 -46.14
N GLN A 450 -72.27 -10.87 -45.77
CA GLN A 450 -72.38 -9.44 -45.51
C GLN A 450 -71.72 -9.01 -44.19
N GLU A 451 -71.75 -9.84 -43.15
CA GLU A 451 -70.93 -9.64 -41.94
C GLU A 451 -69.44 -9.79 -42.24
N ARG A 452 -69.07 -10.83 -43.01
CA ARG A 452 -67.69 -11.06 -43.42
C ARG A 452 -67.15 -9.96 -44.34
N LEU A 453 -67.99 -9.36 -45.18
CA LEU A 453 -67.66 -8.17 -45.96
C LEU A 453 -67.37 -6.97 -45.06
N LYS A 454 -68.25 -6.65 -44.09
CA LYS A 454 -67.98 -5.57 -43.11
C LYS A 454 -66.69 -5.80 -42.32
N PHE A 455 -66.40 -7.04 -41.93
CA PHE A 455 -65.15 -7.40 -41.27
C PHE A 455 -63.92 -7.21 -42.18
N LEU A 456 -64.02 -7.59 -43.46
CA LEU A 456 -62.98 -7.36 -44.46
C LEU A 456 -62.81 -5.88 -44.81
N GLU A 457 -63.89 -5.09 -44.84
CA GLU A 457 -63.87 -3.63 -45.02
C GLU A 457 -63.19 -2.93 -43.84
N GLY A 458 -63.49 -3.35 -42.61
CA GLY A 458 -62.82 -2.89 -41.39
C GLY A 458 -61.32 -3.19 -41.43
N ARG A 459 -60.94 -4.45 -41.67
CA ARG A 459 -59.53 -4.84 -41.85
C ARG A 459 -58.84 -4.13 -43.01
N LEU A 460 -59.54 -3.82 -44.09
CA LEU A 460 -59.02 -3.05 -45.22
C LEU A 460 -58.85 -1.56 -44.87
N ALA A 461 -59.69 -1.00 -44.00
CA ALA A 461 -59.52 0.36 -43.47
C ALA A 461 -58.34 0.43 -42.50
N GLU A 462 -58.19 -0.55 -41.61
CA GLU A 462 -57.01 -0.73 -40.75
C GLU A 462 -55.73 -0.88 -41.59
N GLU A 463 -55.72 -1.76 -42.61
CA GLU A 463 -54.57 -1.96 -43.48
C GLU A 463 -54.22 -0.67 -44.26
N LYS A 464 -55.21 0.10 -44.71
CA LYS A 464 -54.99 1.43 -45.30
C LYS A 464 -54.42 2.43 -44.27
N GLY A 465 -54.76 2.29 -43.00
CA GLY A 465 -54.14 3.04 -41.89
C GLY A 465 -52.67 2.65 -41.71
N TRP A 466 -52.39 1.37 -41.51
CA TRP A 466 -51.04 0.83 -41.35
C TRP A 466 -50.12 1.14 -42.54
N ARG A 467 -50.62 1.05 -43.78
CA ARG A 467 -49.84 1.43 -44.98
C ARG A 467 -49.50 2.92 -45.00
N LYS A 468 -50.42 3.81 -44.60
CA LYS A 468 -50.14 5.25 -44.49
C LYS A 468 -49.14 5.54 -43.37
N GLN A 469 -49.26 4.86 -42.23
CA GLN A 469 -48.30 5.00 -41.13
C GLN A 469 -46.91 4.55 -41.58
N LEU A 470 -46.80 3.37 -42.20
CA LEU A 470 -45.52 2.86 -42.73
C LEU A 470 -44.94 3.78 -43.82
N GLU A 471 -45.76 4.39 -44.67
CA GLU A 471 -45.32 5.37 -45.67
C GLU A 471 -44.77 6.66 -45.01
N VAL A 472 -45.40 7.13 -43.93
CA VAL A 472 -44.89 8.23 -43.10
C VAL A 472 -43.58 7.81 -42.42
N ASP A 473 -43.53 6.69 -41.72
CA ASP A 473 -42.36 6.20 -40.99
C ASP A 473 -41.16 5.99 -41.92
N LEU A 474 -41.40 5.44 -43.12
CA LEU A 474 -40.38 5.24 -44.15
C LEU A 474 -39.94 6.57 -44.79
N SER A 475 -40.80 7.59 -44.84
CA SER A 475 -40.41 8.96 -45.21
C SER A 475 -39.55 9.62 -44.13
N VAL A 476 -39.87 9.40 -42.85
CA VAL A 476 -39.10 9.89 -41.69
C VAL A 476 -37.72 9.22 -41.64
N ALA A 477 -37.66 7.90 -41.81
CA ALA A 477 -36.39 7.17 -41.87
C ALA A 477 -35.50 7.62 -43.05
N LYS A 478 -36.08 7.88 -44.23
CA LYS A 478 -35.35 8.48 -45.37
C LYS A 478 -34.88 9.90 -45.08
N ALA A 479 -35.67 10.71 -44.36
CA ALA A 479 -35.27 12.05 -43.93
C ALA A 479 -34.16 12.02 -42.86
N ALA A 480 -34.19 11.05 -41.94
CA ALA A 480 -33.15 10.82 -40.94
C ALA A 480 -31.82 10.43 -41.62
N LEU A 481 -31.81 9.39 -42.45
CA LEU A 481 -30.62 8.96 -43.22
C LEU A 481 -30.07 10.07 -44.13
N LYS A 482 -30.93 10.94 -44.67
CA LYS A 482 -30.48 12.13 -45.42
C LYS A 482 -29.78 13.15 -44.53
N LYS A 483 -30.33 13.44 -43.33
CA LYS A 483 -29.70 14.32 -42.33
C LYS A 483 -28.38 13.74 -41.81
N GLU A 484 -28.33 12.44 -41.48
CA GLU A 484 -27.09 11.77 -41.05
C GLU A 484 -26.01 11.85 -42.14
N LYS A 485 -26.37 11.64 -43.41
CA LYS A 485 -25.44 11.82 -44.53
C LYS A 485 -24.95 13.27 -44.66
N GLU A 486 -25.82 14.25 -44.46
CA GLU A 486 -25.47 15.68 -44.47
C GLU A 486 -24.58 16.09 -43.29
N VAL A 487 -24.78 15.50 -42.10
CA VAL A 487 -23.89 15.64 -40.93
C VAL A 487 -22.54 15.00 -41.22
N MET A 488 -22.49 13.73 -41.62
CA MET A 488 -21.24 13.03 -41.98
C MET A 488 -20.45 13.73 -43.10
N GLN A 489 -21.12 14.48 -43.99
CA GLN A 489 -20.45 15.33 -44.97
C GLN A 489 -19.83 16.59 -44.35
N LYS A 490 -20.55 17.29 -43.44
CA LYS A 490 -20.00 18.41 -42.67
C LYS A 490 -18.82 17.97 -41.80
N ASP A 491 -18.96 16.87 -41.07
CA ASP A 491 -17.91 16.30 -40.22
C ASP A 491 -16.66 15.95 -41.05
N HIS A 492 -16.85 15.42 -42.26
CA HIS A 492 -15.76 15.12 -43.19
C HIS A 492 -15.10 16.40 -43.76
N GLU A 493 -15.84 17.50 -43.93
CA GLU A 493 -15.32 18.81 -44.32
C GLU A 493 -14.64 19.54 -43.15
N GLU A 494 -15.10 19.34 -41.92
CA GLU A 494 -14.45 19.82 -40.69
C GLU A 494 -13.17 19.04 -40.41
N LEU A 495 -13.17 17.72 -40.57
CA LEU A 495 -11.96 16.90 -40.57
C LEU A 495 -11.01 17.21 -41.74
N LYS A 496 -11.42 17.96 -42.78
CA LYS A 496 -10.51 18.55 -43.77
C LYS A 496 -9.99 19.91 -43.29
N ARG A 497 -10.87 20.81 -42.84
CA ARG A 497 -10.51 22.13 -42.28
C ARG A 497 -9.50 21.99 -41.13
N LEU A 498 -9.77 21.12 -40.15
CA LEU A 498 -8.87 20.81 -39.04
C LEU A 498 -7.54 20.19 -39.50
N ARG A 499 -7.51 19.39 -40.58
CA ARG A 499 -6.24 18.86 -41.12
C ARG A 499 -5.40 19.94 -41.82
N VAL A 500 -6.04 20.89 -42.51
CA VAL A 500 -5.35 22.06 -43.06
C VAL A 500 -4.85 22.97 -41.93
N GLU A 501 -5.65 23.16 -40.89
CA GLU A 501 -5.27 23.99 -39.73
C GLU A 501 -4.11 23.38 -38.93
N VAL A 502 -4.11 22.07 -38.69
CA VAL A 502 -2.96 21.37 -38.10
C VAL A 502 -1.71 21.50 -38.97
N GLN A 503 -1.83 21.46 -40.31
CA GLN A 503 -0.71 21.72 -41.22
C GLN A 503 -0.23 23.18 -41.15
N ARG A 504 -1.14 24.15 -40.97
CA ARG A 504 -0.84 25.58 -40.78
C ARG A 504 -0.06 25.79 -39.47
N LEU A 505 -0.60 25.29 -38.36
CA LEU A 505 0.01 25.31 -37.03
C LEU A 505 1.36 24.57 -37.00
N GLU A 506 1.53 23.48 -37.75
CA GLU A 506 2.85 22.84 -37.91
C GLU A 506 3.86 23.74 -38.65
N VAL A 507 3.42 24.48 -39.68
CA VAL A 507 4.28 25.43 -40.42
C VAL A 507 4.64 26.63 -39.55
N GLU A 508 3.69 27.20 -38.83
CA GLU A 508 3.91 28.24 -37.82
C GLU A 508 4.87 27.75 -36.72
N CYS A 509 4.68 26.52 -36.21
CA CYS A 509 5.61 25.90 -35.27
C CYS A 509 7.02 25.67 -35.85
N ARG A 510 7.17 25.49 -37.17
CA ARG A 510 8.48 25.42 -37.86
C ARG A 510 9.09 26.81 -38.05
N GLN A 511 8.27 27.82 -38.35
CA GLN A 511 8.67 29.22 -38.44
C GLN A 511 9.12 29.76 -37.07
N GLY A 512 8.33 29.59 -36.01
CA GLY A 512 8.68 29.97 -34.64
C GLY A 512 9.95 29.29 -34.11
N LYS A 513 10.24 28.04 -34.52
CA LYS A 513 11.52 27.37 -34.23
C LYS A 513 12.70 27.98 -35.00
N THR A 514 12.45 28.51 -36.20
CA THR A 514 13.44 29.26 -36.99
C THR A 514 13.67 30.66 -36.42
N LEU A 515 12.60 31.38 -36.07
CA LEU A 515 12.66 32.70 -35.44
C LEU A 515 13.36 32.65 -34.08
N ASN A 516 13.14 31.61 -33.26
CA ASN A 516 13.88 31.42 -32.00
C ASN A 516 15.39 31.21 -32.25
N LYS A 517 15.78 30.44 -33.28
CA LYS A 517 17.20 30.30 -33.66
C LYS A 517 17.79 31.64 -34.07
N ASN A 518 17.11 32.39 -34.94
CA ASN A 518 17.54 33.72 -35.37
C ASN A 518 17.64 34.69 -34.17
N LEU A 519 16.70 34.64 -33.22
CA LEU A 519 16.74 35.43 -31.99
C LEU A 519 17.92 35.04 -31.08
N THR A 520 18.26 33.75 -30.96
CA THR A 520 19.46 33.33 -30.22
C THR A 520 20.76 33.76 -30.92
N GLN A 521 20.80 33.74 -32.26
CA GLN A 521 21.93 34.26 -33.03
C GLN A 521 22.07 35.78 -32.83
N ILE A 522 20.99 36.55 -33.00
CA ILE A 522 20.97 38.01 -32.82
C ILE A 522 21.33 38.38 -31.38
N LYS A 523 20.93 37.60 -30.36
CA LYS A 523 21.40 37.79 -28.97
C LYS A 523 22.91 37.56 -28.81
N GLY A 524 23.48 36.57 -29.51
CA GLY A 524 24.93 36.34 -29.54
C GLY A 524 25.69 37.47 -30.26
N GLU A 525 25.20 37.89 -31.43
CA GLU A 525 25.75 39.01 -32.20
C GLU A 525 25.64 40.34 -31.43
N LYS A 526 24.54 40.57 -30.73
CA LYS A 526 24.35 41.70 -29.80
C LYS A 526 25.38 41.69 -28.69
N GLY A 527 25.62 40.55 -28.02
CA GLY A 527 26.67 40.44 -27.00
C GLY A 527 28.09 40.72 -27.53
N ILE A 528 28.40 40.27 -28.76
CA ILE A 528 29.67 40.57 -29.43
C ILE A 528 29.78 42.06 -29.80
N LEU A 529 28.68 42.72 -30.17
CA LEU A 529 28.64 44.15 -30.42
C LEU A 529 28.74 44.97 -29.13
N GLU A 530 28.08 44.56 -28.05
CA GLU A 530 28.18 45.17 -26.72
C GLU A 530 29.60 45.07 -26.17
N GLU A 531 30.28 43.94 -26.32
CA GLU A 531 31.70 43.85 -25.94
C GLU A 531 32.58 44.73 -26.82
N LYS A 532 32.32 44.83 -28.13
CA LYS A 532 33.05 45.76 -29.02
C LYS A 532 32.82 47.23 -28.65
N VAL A 533 31.59 47.61 -28.29
CA VAL A 533 31.28 48.96 -27.77
C VAL A 533 32.06 49.19 -26.48
N ALA A 534 32.01 48.27 -25.51
CA ALA A 534 32.80 48.38 -24.29
C ALA A 534 34.33 48.35 -24.53
N GLN A 535 34.83 47.77 -25.63
CA GLN A 535 36.23 47.86 -26.04
C GLN A 535 36.55 49.23 -26.68
N LEU A 536 35.63 49.81 -27.45
CA LEU A 536 35.74 51.15 -28.03
C LEU A 536 35.64 52.25 -26.97
N GLU A 537 34.73 52.14 -26.00
CA GLU A 537 34.62 53.04 -24.83
C GLU A 537 35.92 53.04 -24.03
N ARG A 538 36.48 51.85 -23.72
CA ARG A 538 37.80 51.72 -23.06
C ARG A 538 38.96 52.22 -23.93
N ALA A 539 38.80 52.34 -25.25
CA ALA A 539 39.78 52.97 -26.12
C ALA A 539 39.60 54.49 -26.18
N GLN A 540 38.35 54.97 -26.15
CA GLN A 540 37.99 56.38 -26.10
C GLN A 540 38.42 57.02 -24.79
N THR A 541 38.20 56.38 -23.63
CA THR A 541 38.72 56.89 -22.35
C THR A 541 40.23 56.98 -22.37
N ARG A 542 40.94 55.92 -22.81
CA ARG A 542 42.41 55.98 -23.00
C ARG A 542 42.86 57.09 -23.93
N LEU A 543 42.15 57.35 -25.03
CA LEU A 543 42.48 58.46 -25.95
C LEU A 543 42.21 59.82 -25.30
N GLN A 544 41.15 59.93 -24.49
CA GLN A 544 40.81 61.12 -23.72
C GLN A 544 41.85 61.38 -22.61
N ASP A 545 42.29 60.34 -21.88
CA ASP A 545 43.37 60.40 -20.88
C ASP A 545 44.71 60.83 -21.52
N ASN A 546 45.03 60.29 -22.71
CA ASN A 546 46.21 60.70 -23.47
C ASN A 546 46.07 62.15 -23.98
N LEU A 547 44.87 62.59 -24.36
CA LEU A 547 44.62 63.97 -24.79
C LEU A 547 44.72 64.94 -23.61
N THR A 548 44.18 64.61 -22.43
CA THR A 548 44.36 65.45 -21.23
C THR A 548 45.83 65.54 -20.85
N LEU A 549 46.57 64.42 -20.84
CA LEU A 549 48.02 64.42 -20.62
C LEU A 549 48.78 65.24 -21.69
N GLN A 550 48.37 65.23 -22.96
CA GLN A 550 48.94 66.12 -23.97
C GLN A 550 48.61 67.60 -23.71
N THR A 551 47.39 67.93 -23.29
CA THR A 551 47.06 69.33 -22.94
C THR A 551 47.81 69.81 -21.69
N GLU A 552 47.99 68.96 -20.68
CA GLU A 552 48.76 69.26 -19.47
C GLU A 552 50.25 69.44 -19.80
N ASN A 553 50.84 68.58 -20.63
CA ASN A 553 52.19 68.76 -21.13
C ASN A 553 52.33 70.05 -21.96
N SER A 554 51.35 70.37 -22.82
CA SER A 554 51.39 71.60 -23.62
C SER A 554 51.32 72.86 -22.75
N ARG A 555 50.52 72.85 -21.68
CA ARG A 555 50.46 73.92 -20.67
C ARG A 555 51.79 74.04 -19.91
N ALA A 556 52.37 72.92 -19.47
CA ALA A 556 53.68 72.92 -18.84
C ALA A 556 54.80 73.43 -19.78
N GLU A 557 54.70 73.17 -21.10
CA GLU A 557 55.59 73.77 -22.10
C GLU A 557 55.33 75.25 -22.37
N GLU A 558 54.12 75.76 -22.10
CA GLU A 558 53.78 77.18 -22.13
C GLU A 558 54.27 77.87 -20.85
N ASP A 559 54.00 77.33 -19.67
CA ASP A 559 54.56 77.78 -18.38
C ASP A 559 56.11 77.83 -18.43
N LEU A 560 56.76 76.84 -19.06
CA LEU A 560 58.21 76.83 -19.29
C LEU A 560 58.65 77.84 -20.36
N ARG A 561 57.82 78.17 -21.35
CA ARG A 561 58.11 79.23 -22.33
C ARG A 561 57.97 80.61 -21.71
N ASP A 562 56.95 80.85 -20.90
CA ASP A 562 56.73 82.11 -20.20
C ASP A 562 57.77 82.30 -19.09
N SER A 563 58.14 81.24 -18.37
CA SER A 563 59.29 81.26 -17.44
C SER A 563 60.60 81.60 -18.16
N ARG A 564 60.82 81.06 -19.38
CA ARG A 564 61.97 81.44 -20.22
C ARG A 564 61.86 82.88 -20.72
N GLY A 565 60.66 83.36 -21.04
CA GLY A 565 60.37 84.74 -21.40
C GLY A 565 60.74 85.71 -20.28
N GLN A 566 60.23 85.46 -19.06
CA GLN A 566 60.57 86.20 -17.84
C GLN A 566 62.08 86.15 -17.56
N VAL A 567 62.75 85.00 -17.73
CA VAL A 567 64.22 84.91 -17.61
C VAL A 567 64.94 85.73 -18.69
N VAL A 568 64.43 85.81 -19.92
CA VAL A 568 64.98 86.67 -20.99
C VAL A 568 64.72 88.15 -20.72
N GLU A 569 63.56 88.52 -20.18
CA GLU A 569 63.28 89.91 -19.76
C GLU A 569 64.13 90.33 -18.57
N LEU A 570 64.25 89.48 -17.54
CA LEU A 570 65.17 89.68 -16.42
C LEU A 570 66.62 89.77 -16.90
N LYS A 571 67.03 88.96 -17.87
CA LYS A 571 68.36 89.03 -18.49
C LYS A 571 68.55 90.31 -19.31
N SER A 572 67.53 90.75 -20.05
CA SER A 572 67.52 92.06 -20.73
C SER A 572 67.56 93.22 -19.73
N MET A 573 66.91 93.09 -18.57
CA MET A 573 66.96 94.07 -17.50
C MET A 573 68.33 94.09 -16.81
N VAL A 574 68.94 92.93 -16.57
CA VAL A 574 70.33 92.80 -16.10
C VAL A 574 71.33 93.36 -17.12
N ASP A 575 71.12 93.13 -18.42
CA ASP A 575 71.98 93.66 -19.47
C ASP A 575 71.75 95.17 -19.70
N LYS A 576 70.53 95.69 -19.54
CA LYS A 576 70.23 97.13 -19.46
C LYS A 576 70.91 97.76 -18.24
N LEU A 577 70.77 97.14 -17.07
CA LEU A 577 71.45 97.56 -15.84
C LEU A 577 72.97 97.48 -16.00
N ARG A 578 73.52 96.50 -16.72
CA ARG A 578 74.95 96.47 -17.10
C ARG A 578 75.33 97.56 -18.09
N THR A 579 74.48 97.91 -19.07
CA THR A 579 74.77 99.06 -19.95
C THR A 579 74.71 100.37 -19.19
N GLU A 580 73.80 100.53 -18.24
CA GLU A 580 73.76 101.68 -17.33
C GLU A 580 74.92 101.67 -16.34
N LEU A 581 75.33 100.51 -15.82
CA LEU A 581 76.50 100.38 -14.95
C LEU A 581 77.78 100.69 -15.74
N THR A 582 77.92 100.21 -16.98
CA THR A 582 79.04 100.61 -17.87
C THR A 582 78.92 102.03 -18.40
N ARG A 583 77.73 102.66 -18.42
CA ARG A 583 77.56 104.10 -18.70
C ARG A 583 77.99 104.92 -17.50
N LEU A 584 77.53 104.59 -16.30
CA LEU A 584 77.94 105.19 -15.03
C LEU A 584 79.41 104.92 -14.70
N GLU A 585 79.96 103.78 -15.13
CA GLU A 585 81.39 103.45 -15.02
C GLU A 585 82.20 104.15 -16.11
N LYS A 586 81.65 104.39 -17.31
CA LYS A 586 82.23 105.31 -18.30
C LYS A 586 82.16 106.76 -17.85
N GLU A 587 81.09 107.19 -17.19
CA GLU A 587 80.92 108.56 -16.66
C GLU A 587 81.75 108.75 -15.39
N HIS A 588 81.87 107.73 -14.53
CA HIS A 588 82.88 107.68 -13.48
C HIS A 588 84.29 107.61 -14.08
N ASN A 589 84.51 106.97 -15.22
CA ASN A 589 85.80 106.97 -15.88
C ASN A 589 86.10 108.33 -16.52
N THR A 590 85.16 109.01 -17.20
CA THR A 590 85.38 110.37 -17.69
C THR A 590 85.49 111.38 -16.56
N LEU A 591 84.76 111.24 -15.46
CA LEU A 591 84.96 112.05 -14.26
C LEU A 591 86.28 111.70 -13.55
N ARG A 592 86.73 110.43 -13.57
CA ARG A 592 88.04 110.00 -13.08
C ARG A 592 89.15 110.49 -14.01
N ASP A 593 88.90 110.61 -15.30
CA ASP A 593 89.86 111.00 -16.33
C ASP A 593 89.95 112.51 -16.41
N GLU A 594 88.84 113.25 -16.36
CA GLU A 594 88.80 114.70 -16.06
C GLU A 594 89.46 114.97 -14.70
N LEU A 595 89.18 114.18 -13.65
CA LEU A 595 89.86 114.32 -12.37
C LEU A 595 91.33 113.90 -12.48
N MET A 596 91.73 112.99 -13.35
CA MET A 596 93.12 112.58 -13.65
C MET A 596 93.80 113.45 -14.72
N GLU A 597 93.06 114.40 -15.31
CA GLU A 597 93.53 115.47 -16.21
C GLU A 597 93.56 116.80 -15.45
N LYS A 598 92.74 117.01 -14.41
CA LYS A 598 92.90 118.07 -13.41
C LYS A 598 94.02 117.71 -12.43
N ARG A 599 93.96 116.51 -11.86
CA ARG A 599 95.10 115.85 -11.20
C ARG A 599 96.18 115.50 -12.22
N GLY A 600 95.93 115.60 -13.52
CA GLY A 600 96.90 115.45 -14.62
C GLY A 600 97.58 116.75 -15.02
N GLN A 601 96.92 117.88 -14.83
CA GLN A 601 97.51 119.22 -14.88
C GLN A 601 98.35 119.40 -13.60
N VAL A 602 97.84 118.98 -12.44
CA VAL A 602 98.65 118.84 -11.20
C VAL A 602 99.75 117.79 -11.37
N MET A 603 99.50 116.63 -11.99
CA MET A 603 100.53 115.59 -12.19
C MET A 603 101.45 115.89 -13.36
N GLN A 604 101.15 116.78 -14.30
CA GLN A 604 102.12 117.24 -15.27
C GLN A 604 103.03 118.27 -14.59
N LEU A 605 102.45 119.19 -13.80
CA LEU A 605 103.20 119.98 -12.81
C LEU A 605 103.98 119.11 -11.79
N GLN A 606 103.61 117.82 -11.58
CA GLN A 606 104.29 116.87 -10.69
C GLN A 606 105.09 115.76 -11.43
N ARG A 607 105.10 115.74 -12.76
CA ARG A 607 105.77 114.72 -13.60
C ARG A 607 106.75 115.34 -14.61
N GLU A 608 106.58 116.62 -14.92
CA GLU A 608 107.71 117.54 -15.13
C GLU A 608 108.62 117.59 -13.88
N LEU A 609 108.11 117.19 -12.69
CA LEU A 609 108.90 116.86 -11.50
C LEU A 609 109.30 115.37 -11.35
N SER A 610 108.78 114.41 -12.15
CA SER A 610 108.96 112.95 -11.86
C SER A 610 109.01 111.93 -13.02
N GLU A 611 108.73 112.22 -14.30
CA GLU A 611 109.17 111.33 -15.43
C GLU A 611 110.67 111.44 -15.68
N LYS A 612 111.33 112.36 -14.97
CA LYS A 612 112.75 112.33 -14.60
C LYS A 612 113.16 111.06 -13.79
N ALA A 613 112.48 109.91 -13.90
CA ALA A 613 112.62 108.76 -12.97
C ALA A 613 112.77 107.28 -13.50
N HIS A 614 111.82 106.61 -14.20
CA HIS A 614 111.70 105.10 -14.13
C HIS A 614 110.96 104.26 -15.26
N GLU A 615 111.47 103.09 -15.78
CA GLU A 615 110.89 102.19 -16.88
C GLU A 615 111.19 100.58 -16.73
N ARG A 616 110.26 99.49 -16.89
CA ARG A 616 110.38 97.92 -16.58
C ARG A 616 109.41 96.75 -17.25
N LEU A 617 109.48 95.37 -16.98
CA LEU A 617 108.82 94.10 -17.68
C LEU A 617 108.71 92.59 -17.03
N GLN A 618 107.95 91.48 -17.53
CA GLN A 618 108.06 89.88 -17.43
C GLN A 618 106.79 88.81 -17.60
N THR A 619 106.88 87.39 -17.68
CA THR A 619 105.83 86.28 -18.12
C THR A 619 105.87 84.67 -17.69
N ASP A 620 104.92 83.72 -18.14
CA ASP A 620 104.82 82.14 -18.35
C ASP A 620 104.19 81.02 -17.30
N GLY A 621 103.71 79.68 -17.40
CA GLY A 621 103.43 78.36 -18.24
C GLY A 621 102.62 77.15 -17.45
N GLU A 622 102.25 75.80 -17.64
CA GLU A 622 102.14 74.51 -18.56
C GLU A 622 101.19 73.22 -18.08
N LYS A 623 101.13 71.91 -18.63
CA LYS A 623 99.99 70.78 -18.56
C LYS A 623 100.15 69.18 -18.98
N GLU A 624 99.39 68.07 -18.49
CA GLU A 624 99.22 66.59 -19.10
C GLU A 624 98.32 65.33 -18.47
N ARG A 625 97.99 64.16 -19.20
CA ARG A 625 97.75 62.59 -18.89
C ARG A 625 96.38 61.68 -18.74
N LEU A 626 96.33 60.27 -18.88
CA LEU A 626 95.13 59.22 -18.90
C LEU A 626 95.32 57.57 -18.79
N SER A 627 94.28 56.62 -18.64
CA SER A 627 94.23 55.01 -18.65
C SER A 627 92.79 54.25 -18.42
N LEU A 628 92.31 52.90 -18.35
CA LEU A 628 92.57 51.37 -18.62
C LEU A 628 91.30 50.28 -18.57
N GLU A 629 91.40 48.87 -18.48
CA GLU A 629 90.34 47.69 -18.69
C GLU A 629 90.16 46.45 -17.62
N LEU A 630 89.54 45.16 -17.61
CA LEU A 630 89.15 43.90 -18.46
C LEU A 630 88.07 42.77 -17.88
N LEU A 631 88.01 41.38 -18.21
CA LEU A 631 86.90 40.27 -18.05
C LEU A 631 87.25 38.73 -17.58
N HIS A 632 86.60 37.47 -17.50
CA HIS A 632 85.41 36.55 -18.00
C HIS A 632 85.05 35.10 -17.23
N VAL A 633 84.24 34.03 -17.71
CA VAL A 633 83.51 32.84 -16.95
C VAL A 633 83.21 31.35 -17.61
N ARG A 634 82.76 30.18 -16.93
CA ARG A 634 82.28 28.77 -17.46
C ARG A 634 81.50 27.62 -16.59
N GLN A 635 80.40 26.94 -17.11
CA GLN A 635 79.83 25.48 -16.98
C GLN A 635 79.22 24.79 -15.64
N GLN A 636 78.50 23.60 -15.47
CA GLN A 636 77.43 22.67 -16.13
C GLN A 636 76.90 21.37 -15.30
N LEU A 637 75.73 20.69 -15.66
CA LEU A 637 75.21 19.23 -15.52
C LEU A 637 74.19 18.58 -14.44
N GLN A 638 73.40 17.52 -14.86
CA GLN A 638 72.63 16.38 -14.16
C GLN A 638 71.05 16.31 -13.90
N TYR A 639 70.47 15.13 -13.45
CA TYR A 639 69.10 14.55 -13.81
C TYR A 639 68.45 13.49 -12.83
N THR A 640 67.08 13.36 -12.64
CA THR A 640 66.29 12.12 -12.22
C THR A 640 64.72 12.20 -12.15
N ARG A 641 64.00 11.10 -11.81
CA ARG A 641 62.50 10.82 -11.71
C ARG A 641 62.18 10.08 -10.36
N GLU A 642 60.98 10.09 -9.71
CA GLU A 642 59.85 9.10 -9.80
C GLU A 642 59.14 8.93 -8.40
N GLN A 643 57.85 8.48 -8.29
CA GLN A 643 57.16 8.17 -6.98
C GLN A 643 55.94 7.19 -7.06
N THR A 644 55.81 6.22 -6.12
CA THR A 644 54.55 5.65 -5.50
C THR A 644 54.82 4.47 -4.53
N PRO A 645 54.03 4.29 -3.44
CA PRO A 645 53.76 2.95 -2.85
C PRO A 645 52.30 2.74 -2.30
N ARG A 646 52.06 1.71 -1.45
CA ARG A 646 50.75 1.03 -1.19
C ARG A 646 50.31 0.96 0.30
N ALA A 647 49.06 0.50 0.53
CA ALA A 647 48.36 0.28 1.82
C ALA A 647 48.67 -1.08 2.52
N SER A 648 48.00 -1.40 3.66
CA SER A 648 47.11 -2.60 3.86
C SER A 648 46.62 -2.84 5.33
N GLN A 649 45.79 -3.90 5.52
CA GLN A 649 45.47 -4.69 6.76
C GLN A 649 44.31 -4.21 7.68
N GLU A 650 43.40 -5.04 8.25
CA GLU A 650 42.95 -6.47 8.11
C GLU A 650 41.57 -6.64 8.90
N GLN A 651 40.85 -7.73 9.26
CA GLN A 651 40.79 -9.24 9.26
C GLN A 651 39.27 -9.64 9.52
N THR A 652 38.64 -10.81 9.85
CA THR A 652 38.90 -12.27 10.17
C THR A 652 37.67 -13.16 9.76
N ALA A 653 37.24 -14.20 10.53
CA ALA A 653 36.19 -15.23 10.22
C ALA A 653 35.66 -15.93 11.55
N ASN A 654 34.92 -17.07 11.68
CA ASN A 654 34.59 -18.21 10.78
C ASN A 654 33.52 -19.26 11.32
N HIS A 655 32.91 -20.07 10.41
CA HIS A 655 32.35 -21.48 10.54
C HIS A 655 31.15 -21.92 11.48
N LYS A 656 30.71 -23.22 11.32
CA LYS A 656 29.62 -24.10 11.93
C LYS A 656 30.06 -25.61 11.75
N PRO A 657 29.39 -26.76 12.08
CA PRO A 657 28.26 -27.21 12.98
C PRO A 657 28.57 -28.52 13.83
N SER A 658 27.59 -29.23 14.48
CA SER A 658 27.52 -30.73 14.73
C SER A 658 26.27 -31.20 15.57
N ALA A 659 26.00 -32.52 15.79
CA ALA A 659 24.92 -33.16 16.63
C ALA A 659 25.09 -34.71 16.89
N GLN A 660 24.08 -35.39 17.51
CA GLN A 660 23.75 -36.88 17.60
C GLN A 660 24.46 -37.79 18.67
N ASP A 661 23.97 -38.95 19.21
CA ASP A 661 22.65 -39.70 19.34
C ASP A 661 22.72 -40.91 20.38
N GLU A 662 21.63 -41.73 20.56
CA GLU A 662 21.44 -43.02 21.35
C GLU A 662 21.32 -42.99 22.92
N GLY A 663 20.83 -43.99 23.70
CA GLY A 663 20.35 -45.41 23.47
C GLY A 663 19.64 -46.08 24.71
N VAL A 664 19.29 -47.41 24.73
CA VAL A 664 18.24 -48.02 25.66
C VAL A 664 18.43 -49.51 26.20
N CYS A 665 17.69 -49.96 27.27
CA CYS A 665 17.34 -51.36 27.84
C CYS A 665 18.30 -52.18 28.80
N GLN A 666 18.03 -53.26 29.64
CA GLN A 666 16.92 -54.07 30.32
C GLN A 666 17.53 -54.95 31.52
N LEU A 667 17.09 -56.02 32.29
CA LEU A 667 16.10 -57.18 32.46
C LEU A 667 16.15 -57.72 33.99
N ALA A 668 15.70 -58.82 34.69
CA ALA A 668 15.02 -60.20 34.69
C ALA A 668 14.51 -60.59 36.17
N CYS A 669 14.26 -61.78 36.84
CA CYS A 669 14.26 -63.30 36.76
C CYS A 669 13.63 -64.03 38.06
N VAL A 670 13.15 -65.32 38.13
CA VAL A 670 12.52 -66.03 39.37
C VAL A 670 12.50 -67.63 39.44
N LYS A 671 12.44 -68.37 40.61
CA LYS A 671 12.42 -69.91 40.78
C LYS A 671 12.10 -70.67 42.16
N SER A 672 11.52 -71.93 42.17
CA SER A 672 11.92 -73.25 42.88
C SER A 672 11.01 -74.14 43.89
N GLU A 673 10.81 -75.52 43.73
CA GLU A 673 9.90 -76.53 44.51
C GLU A 673 9.99 -78.18 44.42
N MET A 674 9.05 -79.02 45.07
CA MET A 674 8.23 -80.34 44.80
C MET A 674 8.54 -81.97 44.92
N SER A 675 7.59 -82.94 45.31
CA SER A 675 7.65 -84.51 45.29
C SER A 675 6.40 -85.59 45.40
N LYS A 676 6.51 -86.97 45.66
CA LYS A 676 5.59 -88.20 45.24
C LYS A 676 5.43 -89.59 46.12
N LEU A 677 4.56 -90.67 45.83
CA LEU A 677 4.17 -91.97 46.64
C LEU A 677 3.71 -93.39 45.94
N HIS A 678 3.36 -94.57 46.63
CA HIS A 678 2.93 -96.01 46.13
C HIS A 678 2.30 -97.17 47.12
N SER A 679 1.61 -98.34 46.72
CA SER A 679 1.25 -99.68 47.49
C SER A 679 0.30 -100.87 46.85
N THR A 680 0.25 -102.21 47.29
CA THR A 680 -0.62 -103.44 46.80
C THR A 680 -0.73 -104.88 47.56
N LEU A 681 -1.77 -105.81 47.36
CA LEU A 681 -1.86 -107.40 47.33
C LEU A 681 -2.83 -108.34 48.25
N GLU A 682 -3.35 -109.59 47.84
CA GLU A 682 -4.19 -110.66 48.62
C GLU A 682 -4.37 -112.19 48.06
N GLU A 683 -5.25 -113.17 48.56
CA GLU A 683 -5.33 -114.71 48.28
C GLU A 683 -6.72 -115.58 48.22
N GLU A 684 -6.88 -116.93 48.58
CA GLU A 684 -7.89 -117.97 48.01
C GLU A 684 -8.52 -119.20 48.89
N ARG A 685 -9.49 -120.05 48.37
CA ARG A 685 -9.66 -121.60 48.44
C ARG A 685 -10.77 -122.43 49.25
N GLN A 686 -11.66 -123.32 48.65
CA GLN A 686 -12.69 -124.30 49.29
C GLN A 686 -13.23 -125.58 48.48
N LEU A 687 -14.07 -126.55 49.02
CA LEU A 687 -14.63 -127.85 48.38
C LEU A 687 -16.09 -128.48 48.77
N ALA A 688 -16.45 -129.75 48.38
CA ALA A 688 -17.76 -130.49 48.11
C ALA A 688 -19.11 -130.27 48.87
N GLY A 689 -19.14 -129.64 50.05
CA GLY A 689 -20.38 -129.04 50.56
C GLY A 689 -20.94 -128.02 49.54
N GLN A 690 -20.01 -127.45 48.77
CA GLN A 690 -20.24 -126.79 47.48
C GLN A 690 -21.25 -127.44 46.54
N HIS A 691 -21.60 -128.73 46.58
CA HIS A 691 -22.44 -129.30 45.50
C HIS A 691 -23.96 -129.17 45.75
N GLN A 692 -24.43 -129.43 46.98
CA GLN A 692 -25.80 -129.02 47.36
C GLN A 692 -25.88 -127.50 47.57
N LEU A 693 -24.80 -126.89 48.09
CA LEU A 693 -24.65 -125.44 48.01
C LEU A 693 -24.58 -124.95 46.55
N ALA A 694 -24.18 -125.74 45.54
CA ALA A 694 -24.18 -125.32 44.14
C ALA A 694 -25.52 -125.50 43.45
N LEU A 695 -26.39 -126.43 43.86
CA LEU A 695 -27.77 -126.40 43.37
C LEU A 695 -28.58 -125.28 44.04
N GLN A 696 -28.41 -125.09 45.35
CA GLN A 696 -29.01 -123.95 46.05
C GLN A 696 -28.41 -122.62 45.60
N ALA A 697 -27.10 -122.56 45.31
CA ALA A 697 -26.46 -121.40 44.71
C ALA A 697 -26.80 -121.27 43.23
N GLN A 698 -26.96 -122.32 42.42
CA GLN A 698 -27.43 -122.16 41.04
C GLN A 698 -28.86 -121.60 41.02
N ILE A 699 -29.70 -121.93 42.01
CA ILE A 699 -31.02 -121.32 42.16
C ILE A 699 -30.92 -119.88 42.69
N SER A 700 -30.12 -119.60 43.72
CA SER A 700 -29.98 -118.23 44.25
C SER A 700 -29.18 -117.31 43.32
N GLU A 701 -28.27 -117.86 42.52
CA GLU A 701 -27.51 -117.23 41.43
C GLU A 701 -28.36 -117.12 40.17
N ALA A 702 -29.26 -118.04 39.84
CA ALA A 702 -30.27 -117.81 38.80
C ALA A 702 -31.24 -116.70 39.22
N GLN A 703 -31.65 -116.66 40.48
CA GLN A 703 -32.46 -115.57 41.04
C GLN A 703 -31.67 -114.26 41.17
N ALA A 704 -30.38 -114.30 41.46
CA ALA A 704 -29.51 -113.12 41.50
C ALA A 704 -29.16 -112.65 40.08
N ARG A 705 -28.94 -113.55 39.12
CA ARG A 705 -28.81 -113.24 37.68
C ARG A 705 -30.11 -112.64 37.14
N ALA A 706 -31.28 -113.18 37.50
CA ALA A 706 -32.57 -112.60 37.13
C ALA A 706 -32.76 -111.21 37.76
N LYS A 707 -32.52 -111.05 39.08
CA LYS A 707 -32.59 -109.73 39.74
C LYS A 707 -31.54 -108.74 39.23
N ALA A 708 -30.35 -109.22 38.85
CA ALA A 708 -29.29 -108.43 38.23
C ALA A 708 -29.63 -108.05 36.79
N GLN A 709 -30.32 -108.93 36.04
CA GLN A 709 -30.90 -108.62 34.73
C GLN A 709 -32.05 -107.63 34.87
N ASP A 710 -32.91 -107.74 35.89
CA ASP A 710 -33.97 -106.75 36.16
C ASP A 710 -33.39 -105.39 36.58
N SER A 711 -32.35 -105.36 37.42
CA SER A 711 -31.66 -104.11 37.75
C SER A 711 -30.89 -103.54 36.56
N LEU A 712 -30.28 -104.39 35.74
CA LEU A 712 -29.63 -103.98 34.49
C LEU A 712 -30.65 -103.47 33.46
N LEU A 713 -31.84 -104.06 33.38
CA LEU A 713 -32.93 -103.58 32.52
C LEU A 713 -33.51 -102.25 33.02
N LYS A 714 -33.62 -102.06 34.34
CA LYS A 714 -33.96 -100.75 34.94
C LYS A 714 -32.90 -99.71 34.65
N GLN A 715 -31.62 -100.03 34.92
CA GLN A 715 -30.48 -99.17 34.60
C GLN A 715 -30.45 -98.82 33.10
N LYS A 716 -30.60 -99.81 32.20
CA LYS A 716 -30.67 -99.57 30.75
C LYS A 716 -31.91 -98.77 30.35
N GLY A 717 -33.02 -98.88 31.08
CA GLY A 717 -34.20 -98.02 30.91
C GLY A 717 -33.97 -96.58 31.37
N GLU A 718 -33.18 -96.37 32.42
CA GLU A 718 -32.79 -95.05 32.93
C GLU A 718 -31.72 -94.40 32.03
N GLU A 719 -30.70 -95.15 31.61
CA GLU A 719 -29.77 -94.76 30.55
C GLU A 719 -30.51 -94.39 29.25
N ASN A 720 -31.54 -95.16 28.86
CA ASN A 720 -32.32 -94.85 27.65
C ASN A 720 -33.20 -93.59 27.83
N LYS A 721 -33.67 -93.28 29.05
CA LYS A 721 -34.31 -91.98 29.35
C LYS A 721 -33.30 -90.84 29.27
N GLN A 722 -32.11 -91.02 29.84
CA GLN A 722 -31.03 -90.03 29.82
C GLN A 722 -30.60 -89.72 28.37
N LEU A 723 -30.32 -90.75 27.58
CA LEU A 723 -29.99 -90.62 26.16
C LEU A 723 -31.09 -89.93 25.34
N ARG A 724 -32.38 -90.08 25.69
CA ARG A 724 -33.47 -89.31 25.05
C ARG A 724 -33.46 -87.84 25.44
N GLN A 725 -33.18 -87.52 26.70
CA GLN A 725 -33.06 -86.13 27.15
C GLN A 725 -31.83 -85.46 26.52
N ASP A 726 -30.71 -86.16 26.41
CA ASP A 726 -29.50 -85.65 25.77
C ASP A 726 -29.63 -85.54 24.24
N LEU A 727 -30.39 -86.45 23.60
CA LEU A 727 -30.82 -86.29 22.21
C LEU A 727 -31.71 -85.06 22.02
N GLN A 728 -32.65 -84.79 22.94
CA GLN A 728 -33.47 -83.58 22.88
C GLN A 728 -32.64 -82.31 23.11
N ARG A 729 -31.74 -82.30 24.09
CA ARG A 729 -30.78 -81.19 24.34
C ARG A 729 -29.92 -80.90 23.11
N THR A 730 -29.30 -81.93 22.53
CA THR A 730 -28.48 -81.78 21.31
C THR A 730 -29.32 -81.32 20.11
N GLN A 731 -30.54 -81.82 19.92
CA GLN A 731 -31.47 -81.29 18.90
C GLN A 731 -31.79 -79.80 19.11
N HIS A 732 -31.98 -79.35 20.35
CA HIS A 732 -32.22 -77.93 20.64
C HIS A 732 -30.97 -77.07 20.37
N LEU A 733 -29.77 -77.56 20.73
CA LEU A 733 -28.50 -76.92 20.42
C LEU A 733 -28.26 -76.83 18.90
N PHE A 734 -28.45 -77.91 18.14
CA PHE A 734 -28.40 -77.87 16.66
C PHE A 734 -29.42 -76.88 16.09
N THR A 735 -30.64 -76.83 16.63
CA THR A 735 -31.68 -75.88 16.20
C THR A 735 -31.32 -74.43 16.57
N SER A 736 -30.49 -74.18 17.58
CA SER A 736 -29.96 -72.84 17.90
C SER A 736 -28.81 -72.47 16.97
N ALA A 737 -27.81 -73.33 16.87
CA ALA A 737 -26.67 -73.17 15.96
C ALA A 737 -27.14 -72.97 14.51
N GLU A 738 -28.17 -73.67 14.04
CA GLU A 738 -28.77 -73.42 12.72
C GLU A 738 -29.39 -72.02 12.57
N ARG A 739 -29.98 -71.44 13.62
CA ARG A 739 -30.53 -70.08 13.60
C ARG A 739 -29.42 -69.03 13.62
N GLU A 740 -28.41 -69.22 14.46
CA GLU A 740 -27.22 -68.37 14.54
C GLU A 740 -26.44 -68.37 13.21
N LEU A 741 -26.25 -69.55 12.60
CA LEU A 741 -25.57 -69.70 11.31
C LEU A 741 -26.41 -69.18 10.13
N ARG A 742 -27.75 -69.14 10.24
CA ARG A 742 -28.60 -68.39 9.30
C ARG A 742 -28.45 -66.87 9.47
N TYR A 743 -28.46 -66.37 10.70
CA TYR A 743 -28.27 -64.95 11.01
C TYR A 743 -26.90 -64.44 10.54
N GLU A 744 -25.81 -65.16 10.83
CA GLU A 744 -24.47 -64.78 10.34
C GLU A 744 -24.32 -64.92 8.82
N ARG A 745 -25.09 -65.79 8.15
CA ARG A 745 -25.18 -65.81 6.67
C ARG A 745 -25.91 -64.59 6.12
N GLU A 746 -27.01 -64.18 6.74
CA GLU A 746 -27.81 -63.02 6.34
C GLU A 746 -27.03 -61.72 6.53
N LYS A 747 -26.43 -61.54 7.71
CA LYS A 747 -25.44 -60.49 8.01
C LYS A 747 -24.24 -60.50 7.06
N ASN A 748 -23.76 -61.66 6.62
CA ASN A 748 -22.73 -61.75 5.57
C ASN A 748 -23.22 -61.32 4.18
N LEU A 749 -24.51 -61.51 3.86
CA LEU A 749 -25.09 -61.00 2.62
C LEU A 749 -25.25 -59.47 2.69
N ASP A 750 -25.62 -58.91 3.84
CA ASP A 750 -25.68 -57.46 4.05
C ASP A 750 -24.30 -56.80 4.02
N LEU A 751 -23.29 -57.37 4.67
CA LEU A 751 -21.90 -56.92 4.53
C LEU A 751 -21.41 -56.98 3.07
N LYS A 752 -21.82 -57.99 2.29
CA LYS A 752 -21.52 -58.07 0.84
C LYS A 752 -22.27 -57.02 0.03
N ARG A 753 -23.53 -56.69 0.38
CA ARG A 753 -24.30 -55.58 -0.22
C ARG A 753 -23.62 -54.24 0.06
N HIS A 754 -23.24 -53.97 1.31
CA HIS A 754 -22.53 -52.75 1.69
C HIS A 754 -21.16 -52.64 1.01
N ASN A 755 -20.37 -53.71 0.96
CA ASN A 755 -19.08 -53.69 0.24
C ASN A 755 -19.26 -53.44 -1.27
N ALA A 756 -20.28 -54.04 -1.90
CA ALA A 756 -20.56 -53.80 -3.32
C ALA A 756 -21.00 -52.35 -3.61
N LEU A 757 -21.79 -51.74 -2.73
CA LEU A 757 -22.12 -50.32 -2.80
C LEU A 757 -20.87 -49.44 -2.58
N LEU A 758 -20.02 -49.78 -1.61
CA LEU A 758 -18.81 -49.02 -1.31
C LEU A 758 -17.78 -49.09 -2.46
N ASP A 759 -17.63 -50.25 -3.13
CA ASP A 759 -16.86 -50.35 -4.37
C ASP A 759 -17.52 -49.60 -5.53
N GLN A 760 -18.86 -49.51 -5.60
CA GLN A 760 -19.56 -48.68 -6.60
C GLN A 760 -19.30 -47.18 -6.40
N GLU A 761 -19.44 -46.66 -5.17
CA GLU A 761 -19.13 -45.25 -4.86
C GLU A 761 -17.65 -44.94 -5.08
N LYS A 762 -16.75 -45.84 -4.71
CA LYS A 762 -15.31 -45.75 -5.01
C LYS A 762 -15.02 -45.68 -6.52
N ILE A 763 -15.80 -46.38 -7.36
CA ILE A 763 -15.69 -46.27 -8.83
C ILE A 763 -16.20 -44.91 -9.32
N LYS A 764 -17.30 -44.37 -8.76
CA LYS A 764 -17.77 -43.00 -9.09
C LYS A 764 -16.71 -41.94 -8.72
N LEU A 765 -16.23 -41.96 -7.48
CA LEU A 765 -15.18 -41.06 -6.99
C LEU A 765 -13.89 -41.16 -7.83
N CYS A 766 -13.52 -42.35 -8.31
CA CYS A 766 -12.40 -42.52 -9.26
C CYS A 766 -12.66 -41.94 -10.66
N ALA A 767 -13.91 -41.79 -11.08
CA ALA A 767 -14.29 -41.15 -12.35
C ALA A 767 -14.37 -39.62 -12.19
N GLU A 768 -15.01 -39.14 -11.13
CA GLU A 768 -15.09 -37.73 -10.74
C GLU A 768 -13.69 -37.12 -10.52
N LEU A 769 -12.81 -37.83 -9.80
CA LEU A 769 -11.41 -37.43 -9.62
C LEU A 769 -10.67 -37.30 -10.96
N LYS A 770 -10.91 -38.20 -11.92
CA LYS A 770 -10.32 -38.12 -13.27
C LYS A 770 -10.90 -36.97 -14.08
N GLN A 771 -12.19 -36.69 -13.93
CA GLN A 771 -12.86 -35.55 -14.57
C GLN A 771 -12.34 -34.23 -14.00
N ALA A 772 -12.13 -34.13 -12.68
CA ALA A 772 -11.51 -32.99 -12.02
C ALA A 772 -10.04 -32.81 -12.48
N GLN A 773 -9.25 -33.88 -12.53
CA GLN A 773 -7.88 -33.86 -13.07
C GLN A 773 -7.84 -33.40 -14.54
N ALA A 774 -8.81 -33.82 -15.36
CA ALA A 774 -8.93 -33.34 -16.74
C ALA A 774 -9.32 -31.86 -16.83
N LYS A 775 -10.28 -31.39 -16.00
CA LYS A 775 -10.64 -29.96 -15.89
C LYS A 775 -9.42 -29.13 -15.47
N VAL A 776 -8.63 -29.58 -14.49
CA VAL A 776 -7.40 -28.89 -14.04
C VAL A 776 -6.36 -28.83 -15.16
N ALA A 777 -6.03 -29.94 -15.82
CA ALA A 777 -5.07 -29.96 -16.93
C ALA A 777 -5.51 -29.06 -18.11
N GLN A 778 -6.82 -28.94 -18.36
CA GLN A 778 -7.37 -28.01 -19.35
C GLN A 778 -7.20 -26.54 -18.91
N GLN A 779 -7.41 -26.22 -17.64
CA GLN A 779 -7.21 -24.88 -17.10
C GLN A 779 -5.71 -24.49 -17.06
N GLU A 780 -4.82 -25.42 -16.68
CA GLU A 780 -3.35 -25.24 -16.75
C GLU A 780 -2.90 -24.97 -18.18
N GLY A 781 -3.41 -25.71 -19.16
CA GLY A 781 -3.15 -25.47 -20.59
C GLY A 781 -3.66 -24.10 -21.07
N SER A 782 -4.84 -23.68 -20.61
CA SER A 782 -5.39 -22.34 -20.91
C SER A 782 -4.56 -21.22 -20.27
N ALA A 783 -4.12 -21.40 -19.02
CA ALA A 783 -3.28 -20.43 -18.32
C ALA A 783 -1.90 -20.31 -18.97
N ALA A 784 -1.27 -21.42 -19.36
CA ALA A 784 -0.02 -21.41 -20.12
C ALA A 784 -0.16 -20.69 -21.48
N GLY A 785 -1.30 -20.88 -22.17
CA GLY A 785 -1.62 -20.13 -23.39
C GLY A 785 -1.77 -18.62 -23.16
N GLN A 786 -2.45 -18.22 -22.08
CA GLN A 786 -2.60 -16.81 -21.70
C GLN A 786 -1.26 -16.17 -21.29
N VAL A 787 -0.39 -16.88 -20.58
CA VAL A 787 0.97 -16.42 -20.25
C VAL A 787 1.78 -16.19 -21.53
N ALA A 788 1.77 -17.15 -22.47
CA ALA A 788 2.46 -16.99 -23.76
C ALA A 788 1.92 -15.82 -24.61
N GLU A 789 0.60 -15.56 -24.57
CA GLU A 789 -0.01 -14.38 -25.20
C GLU A 789 0.46 -13.07 -24.52
N LEU A 790 0.52 -13.02 -23.19
CA LEU A 790 1.00 -11.87 -22.43
C LEU A 790 2.50 -11.59 -22.64
N GLU A 791 3.33 -12.63 -22.76
CA GLU A 791 4.74 -12.52 -23.16
C GLU A 791 4.89 -11.97 -24.59
N ARG A 792 4.08 -12.47 -25.52
CA ARG A 792 4.04 -12.01 -26.92
C ARG A 792 3.59 -10.54 -27.04
N LEU A 793 2.62 -10.13 -26.23
CA LEU A 793 2.18 -8.73 -26.15
C LEU A 793 3.26 -7.83 -25.52
N HIS A 794 3.95 -8.28 -24.47
CA HIS A 794 5.09 -7.58 -23.90
C HIS A 794 6.24 -7.40 -24.90
N GLN A 795 6.59 -8.44 -25.66
CA GLN A 795 7.62 -8.33 -26.67
C GLN A 795 7.21 -7.34 -27.77
N ARG A 796 5.95 -7.40 -28.22
CA ARG A 796 5.43 -6.44 -29.21
C ARG A 796 5.43 -5.00 -28.71
N ALA A 797 5.20 -4.76 -27.42
CA ALA A 797 5.32 -3.43 -26.82
C ALA A 797 6.77 -2.92 -26.89
N ARG A 798 7.75 -3.75 -26.49
CA ARG A 798 9.19 -3.43 -26.59
C ARG A 798 9.64 -3.16 -28.02
N ASP A 799 9.15 -3.94 -28.98
CA ASP A 799 9.46 -3.75 -30.39
C ASP A 799 8.94 -2.39 -30.90
N LEU A 800 7.72 -2.00 -30.50
CA LEU A 800 7.13 -0.69 -30.80
C LEU A 800 7.86 0.47 -30.10
N GLU A 801 8.33 0.30 -28.87
CA GLU A 801 9.19 1.27 -28.17
C GLU A 801 10.50 1.50 -28.93
N LEU A 802 11.13 0.43 -29.44
CA LEU A 802 12.34 0.51 -30.25
C LEU A 802 12.08 1.17 -31.62
N GLU A 803 10.94 0.92 -32.26
CA GLU A 803 10.52 1.65 -33.47
C GLU A 803 10.24 3.13 -33.19
N MET A 804 9.59 3.47 -32.07
CA MET A 804 9.39 4.84 -31.63
C MET A 804 10.71 5.57 -31.41
N ALA A 805 11.68 4.95 -30.73
CA ALA A 805 13.03 5.49 -30.52
C ALA A 805 13.76 5.75 -31.86
N ARG A 806 13.74 4.77 -32.80
CA ARG A 806 14.29 4.93 -34.15
C ARG A 806 13.59 6.06 -34.92
N SER A 807 12.28 6.19 -34.79
CA SER A 807 11.51 7.28 -35.42
C SER A 807 11.87 8.66 -34.87
N ALA A 808 12.22 8.74 -33.58
CA ALA A 808 12.67 9.98 -32.94
C ALA A 808 14.09 10.35 -33.40
N GLN A 809 14.99 9.37 -33.48
CA GLN A 809 16.34 9.56 -34.03
C GLN A 809 16.30 10.03 -35.50
N ASN A 810 15.49 9.39 -36.34
CA ASN A 810 15.30 9.80 -37.74
C ASN A 810 14.64 11.18 -37.89
N ARG A 811 13.75 11.57 -36.97
CA ARG A 811 13.21 12.94 -36.91
C ARG A 811 14.30 13.97 -36.53
N GLN A 812 15.24 13.60 -35.65
CA GLN A 812 16.34 14.47 -35.26
C GLN A 812 17.41 14.63 -36.36
N THR A 813 17.74 13.57 -37.11
CA THR A 813 18.68 13.67 -38.25
C THR A 813 18.07 14.40 -39.45
N ASN A 814 16.80 14.17 -39.76
CA ASN A 814 16.09 14.97 -40.75
C ASN A 814 16.01 16.45 -40.33
N ARG A 815 15.89 16.73 -39.03
CA ARG A 815 15.91 18.09 -38.50
C ARG A 815 17.29 18.75 -38.67
N SER A 816 18.40 18.09 -38.36
CA SER A 816 19.73 18.68 -38.58
C SER A 816 20.00 18.95 -40.06
N LEU A 817 19.64 18.02 -40.97
CA LEU A 817 19.75 18.22 -42.42
C LEU A 817 18.86 19.37 -42.94
N MET A 818 17.66 19.54 -42.38
CA MET A 818 16.78 20.67 -42.72
C MET A 818 17.33 22.01 -42.20
N GLU A 819 18.02 21.99 -41.06
CA GLU A 819 18.68 23.17 -40.48
C GLU A 819 19.95 23.55 -41.28
N GLU A 820 20.74 22.57 -41.74
CA GLU A 820 21.84 22.77 -42.71
C GLU A 820 21.35 23.34 -44.05
N LEU A 821 20.28 22.78 -44.62
CA LEU A 821 19.66 23.30 -45.85
C LEU A 821 19.17 24.74 -45.70
N ASN A 822 18.64 25.11 -44.54
CA ASN A 822 18.21 26.48 -44.26
C ASN A 822 19.39 27.44 -44.06
N LEU A 823 20.52 26.97 -43.50
CA LEU A 823 21.77 27.76 -43.45
C LEU A 823 22.32 28.03 -44.85
N GLU A 824 22.30 27.06 -45.77
CA GLU A 824 22.71 27.30 -47.17
C GLU A 824 21.73 28.22 -47.92
N ARG A 825 20.42 28.10 -47.70
CA ARG A 825 19.45 29.06 -48.23
C ARG A 825 19.72 30.49 -47.74
N ALA A 826 20.05 30.67 -46.47
CA ALA A 826 20.44 31.97 -45.93
C ALA A 826 21.74 32.50 -46.55
N ARG A 827 22.74 31.64 -46.80
CA ARG A 827 23.97 31.99 -47.51
C ARG A 827 23.72 32.44 -48.95
N VAL A 828 22.86 31.73 -49.69
CA VAL A 828 22.45 32.13 -51.05
C VAL A 828 21.73 33.47 -51.04
N ILE A 829 20.75 33.68 -50.17
CA ILE A 829 20.03 34.97 -50.05
C ILE A 829 20.98 36.12 -49.69
N ALA A 830 21.99 35.88 -48.83
CA ALA A 830 23.00 36.87 -48.51
C ALA A 830 23.94 37.18 -49.70
N ALA A 831 24.27 36.18 -50.52
CA ALA A 831 25.02 36.36 -51.75
C ALA A 831 24.21 37.15 -52.80
N ASP A 832 22.94 36.82 -53.00
CA ASP A 832 22.05 37.51 -53.94
C ASP A 832 21.84 38.98 -53.55
N LYS A 833 21.60 39.26 -52.26
CA LYS A 833 21.56 40.64 -51.73
C LYS A 833 22.85 41.39 -52.08
N LYS A 834 24.01 40.79 -51.80
CA LYS A 834 25.32 41.39 -52.10
C LYS A 834 25.55 41.61 -53.61
N VAL A 835 25.00 40.75 -54.48
CA VAL A 835 25.01 40.97 -55.94
C VAL A 835 24.12 42.16 -56.32
N VAL A 836 22.93 42.30 -55.71
CA VAL A 836 22.06 43.47 -55.93
C VAL A 836 22.70 44.76 -55.43
N ASP A 837 23.34 44.75 -54.25
CA ASP A 837 24.07 45.90 -53.71
C ASP A 837 25.21 46.35 -54.65
N LEU A 838 26.00 45.39 -55.14
CA LEU A 838 27.08 45.67 -56.11
C LEU A 838 26.53 46.17 -57.46
N GLN A 839 25.39 45.63 -57.93
CA GLN A 839 24.71 46.16 -59.12
C GLN A 839 24.20 47.59 -58.90
N GLN A 840 23.71 47.93 -57.71
CA GLN A 840 23.25 49.29 -57.41
C GLN A 840 24.42 50.27 -57.25
N GLN A 841 25.52 49.86 -56.62
CA GLN A 841 26.77 50.63 -56.59
C GLN A 841 27.28 50.91 -58.01
N LEU A 842 27.26 49.92 -58.91
CA LEU A 842 27.63 50.07 -60.31
C LEU A 842 26.70 51.05 -61.05
N LYS A 843 25.38 50.96 -60.86
CA LYS A 843 24.41 51.92 -61.43
C LYS A 843 24.65 53.34 -60.93
N ASN A 844 24.89 53.51 -59.63
CA ASN A 844 25.18 54.81 -59.02
C ASN A 844 26.47 55.41 -59.60
N ALA A 845 27.55 54.63 -59.71
CA ALA A 845 28.80 55.08 -60.32
C ALA A 845 28.62 55.48 -61.80
N LEU A 846 27.89 54.69 -62.58
CA LEU A 846 27.56 55.02 -63.98
C LEU A 846 26.69 56.28 -64.11
N HIS A 847 25.80 56.54 -63.14
CA HIS A 847 25.03 57.79 -63.10
C HIS A 847 25.89 58.99 -62.72
N GLN A 848 26.78 58.83 -61.73
CA GLN A 848 27.74 59.85 -61.31
C GLN A 848 28.62 60.30 -62.49
N ILE A 849 29.16 59.36 -63.26
CA ILE A 849 29.97 59.64 -64.46
C ILE A 849 29.16 60.44 -65.47
N ARG A 850 27.92 60.05 -65.78
CA ARG A 850 27.05 60.78 -66.71
C ARG A 850 26.68 62.19 -66.24
N LEU A 851 26.56 62.41 -64.94
CA LEU A 851 26.35 63.75 -64.38
C LEU A 851 27.60 64.63 -64.55
N GLU A 852 28.80 64.09 -64.36
CA GLU A 852 30.04 64.83 -64.63
C GLU A 852 30.30 65.05 -66.13
N GLU A 853 29.95 64.09 -66.99
CA GLU A 853 29.95 64.26 -68.46
C GLU A 853 29.01 65.40 -68.89
N ALA A 854 27.80 65.47 -68.31
CA ALA A 854 26.85 66.54 -68.56
C ALA A 854 27.38 67.90 -68.04
N ARG A 855 27.91 67.95 -66.82
CA ARG A 855 28.53 69.16 -66.22
C ARG A 855 29.69 69.67 -67.07
N ALA A 856 30.56 68.79 -67.55
CA ALA A 856 31.66 69.14 -68.46
C ALA A 856 31.16 69.64 -69.83
N GLY A 857 30.04 69.09 -70.32
CA GLY A 857 29.35 69.58 -71.51
C GLY A 857 28.76 70.99 -71.33
N GLU A 858 28.15 71.25 -70.17
CA GLU A 858 27.56 72.54 -69.81
C GLU A 858 28.62 73.61 -69.56
N THR A 859 29.70 73.33 -68.82
CA THR A 859 30.81 74.27 -68.66
C THR A 859 31.45 74.58 -70.00
N SER A 860 31.73 73.56 -70.83
CA SER A 860 32.23 73.74 -72.20
C SER A 860 31.27 74.54 -73.09
N LYS A 861 29.96 74.53 -72.80
CA LYS A 861 28.97 75.34 -73.50
C LYS A 861 28.97 76.78 -73.00
N LEU A 862 28.90 77.01 -71.68
CA LEU A 862 29.00 78.35 -71.08
C LEU A 862 30.32 79.04 -71.47
N GLU A 863 31.40 78.28 -71.64
CA GLU A 863 32.68 78.75 -72.17
C GLU A 863 32.66 79.12 -73.66
N ARG A 864 31.76 78.57 -74.48
CA ARG A 864 31.53 79.04 -75.85
C ARG A 864 30.59 80.23 -75.83
N ASP A 865 29.45 80.10 -75.15
CA ASP A 865 28.45 81.15 -75.01
C ASP A 865 29.06 82.46 -74.45
N THR A 866 30.04 82.41 -73.53
CA THR A 866 30.75 83.61 -73.03
C THR A 866 31.78 84.19 -74.00
N ARG A 867 32.46 83.37 -74.81
CA ARG A 867 33.33 83.85 -75.90
C ARG A 867 32.48 84.48 -77.01
N ASP A 868 31.44 83.77 -77.45
CA ASP A 868 30.48 84.25 -78.44
C ASP A 868 29.77 85.51 -77.96
N MET A 869 29.43 85.65 -76.67
CA MET A 869 28.86 86.89 -76.12
C MET A 869 29.90 88.02 -75.97
N SER A 870 31.18 87.73 -75.77
CA SER A 870 32.27 88.74 -75.84
C SER A 870 32.44 89.26 -77.28
N ASP A 871 32.45 88.36 -78.26
CA ASP A 871 32.62 88.69 -79.67
C ASP A 871 31.36 89.36 -80.23
N ASN A 872 30.16 88.93 -79.80
CA ASN A 872 28.92 89.67 -80.06
C ASN A 872 28.90 91.02 -79.34
N LEU A 873 29.41 91.18 -78.12
CA LEU A 873 29.46 92.49 -77.45
C LEU A 873 30.43 93.47 -78.14
N SER A 874 31.53 92.98 -78.72
CA SER A 874 32.44 93.83 -79.51
C SER A 874 31.86 94.15 -80.90
N ALA A 875 31.25 93.17 -81.59
CA ALA A 875 30.53 93.39 -82.84
C ALA A 875 29.30 94.31 -82.67
N LEU A 876 28.56 94.18 -81.57
CA LEU A 876 27.45 95.06 -81.21
C LEU A 876 27.92 96.46 -80.79
N ARG A 877 29.11 96.62 -80.20
CA ARG A 877 29.68 97.97 -79.97
C ARG A 877 30.01 98.68 -81.28
N ALA A 878 30.57 97.97 -82.26
CA ALA A 878 30.81 98.51 -83.61
C ALA A 878 29.48 98.84 -84.31
N ARG A 879 28.55 97.88 -84.39
CA ARG A 879 27.23 98.09 -84.98
C ARG A 879 26.42 99.16 -84.26
N LEU A 880 26.52 99.30 -82.94
CA LEU A 880 25.79 100.34 -82.20
C LEU A 880 26.26 101.75 -82.58
N GLN A 881 27.54 101.97 -82.90
CA GLN A 881 28.01 103.27 -83.40
C GLN A 881 27.50 103.54 -84.83
N GLU A 882 27.48 102.53 -85.68
CA GLU A 882 27.00 102.61 -87.07
C GLU A 882 25.47 102.82 -87.11
N ASP A 883 24.74 102.01 -86.35
CA ASP A 883 23.30 102.15 -86.09
C ASP A 883 22.96 103.51 -85.47
N GLN A 884 23.72 104.04 -84.50
CA GLN A 884 23.42 105.33 -83.86
C GLN A 884 23.50 106.53 -84.83
N LEU A 885 24.09 106.34 -86.01
CA LEU A 885 24.10 107.33 -87.09
C LEU A 885 22.95 107.10 -88.10
N GLN A 886 22.58 105.84 -88.36
CA GLN A 886 21.50 105.51 -89.30
C GLN A 886 20.09 105.56 -88.65
N ARG A 887 19.95 105.10 -87.40
CA ARG A 887 18.70 105.12 -86.62
C ARG A 887 18.17 106.54 -86.42
N LYS A 888 19.02 107.52 -86.06
CA LYS A 888 18.61 108.93 -85.90
C LYS A 888 17.95 109.54 -87.16
N LEU A 889 18.20 108.98 -88.34
CA LEU A 889 17.62 109.41 -89.61
C LEU A 889 16.31 108.66 -89.96
N LEU A 890 16.08 107.48 -89.37
CA LEU A 890 14.95 106.60 -89.66
C LEU A 890 13.91 106.55 -88.53
N GLU A 891 14.30 106.63 -87.26
CA GLU A 891 13.41 106.74 -86.09
C GLU A 891 12.47 107.95 -86.26
N GLN A 892 13.02 109.11 -86.65
CA GLN A 892 12.27 110.33 -87.01
C GLN A 892 11.31 110.20 -88.21
N LYS A 893 11.24 109.04 -88.86
CA LYS A 893 10.35 108.78 -90.02
C LYS A 893 9.45 107.56 -89.84
N ASP A 894 9.87 106.60 -89.05
CA ASP A 894 9.16 105.35 -88.82
C ASP A 894 8.29 105.42 -87.55
N GLU A 895 8.70 106.18 -86.51
CA GLU A 895 7.90 106.36 -85.29
C GLU A 895 6.53 107.02 -85.57
N GLU A 896 6.52 108.10 -86.37
CA GLU A 896 5.30 108.85 -86.73
C GLU A 896 4.24 107.97 -87.42
N LEU A 897 4.69 107.02 -88.26
CA LEU A 897 3.82 106.13 -89.03
C LEU A 897 3.44 104.87 -88.23
N GLN A 898 4.40 104.29 -87.49
CA GLN A 898 4.17 103.05 -86.77
C GLN A 898 3.30 103.22 -85.52
N GLN A 899 3.34 104.36 -84.82
CA GLN A 899 2.46 104.59 -83.66
C GLN A 899 0.98 104.48 -84.07
N GLN A 900 0.61 105.06 -85.21
CA GLN A 900 -0.77 105.02 -85.73
C GLN A 900 -1.20 103.59 -86.04
N VAL A 901 -0.42 102.84 -86.82
CA VAL A 901 -0.75 101.46 -87.24
C VAL A 901 -0.74 100.48 -86.06
N ARG A 902 0.20 100.62 -85.11
CA ARG A 902 0.25 99.78 -83.90
C ARG A 902 -0.99 99.96 -83.03
N SER A 903 -1.45 101.20 -82.83
CA SER A 903 -2.59 101.50 -81.94
C SER A 903 -3.90 100.83 -82.36
N LEU A 904 -4.15 100.71 -83.67
CA LEU A 904 -5.35 100.08 -84.23
C LEU A 904 -5.27 98.55 -84.16
N ARG A 905 -4.16 97.97 -84.66
CA ARG A 905 -3.97 96.51 -84.66
C ARG A 905 -3.92 95.91 -83.24
N ALA A 906 -3.42 96.67 -82.26
CA ALA A 906 -3.42 96.24 -80.85
C ALA A 906 -4.83 96.08 -80.26
N ARG A 907 -5.79 96.96 -80.63
CA ARG A 907 -7.20 96.87 -80.18
C ARG A 907 -7.94 95.70 -80.82
N GLU A 908 -7.71 95.44 -82.10
CA GLU A 908 -8.30 94.32 -82.83
C GLU A 908 -7.78 92.96 -82.32
N ALA A 909 -6.46 92.85 -82.13
CA ALA A 909 -5.79 91.64 -81.65
C ALA A 909 -5.99 91.36 -80.14
N THR A 910 -6.62 92.26 -79.38
CA THR A 910 -6.99 92.03 -77.97
C THR A 910 -8.44 91.56 -77.83
N MET A 911 -9.40 92.15 -78.56
CA MET A 911 -10.79 91.64 -78.57
C MET A 911 -10.89 90.21 -79.13
N THR A 912 -10.11 89.88 -80.16
CA THR A 912 -10.10 88.52 -80.74
C THR A 912 -9.54 87.45 -79.81
N ARG A 913 -8.49 87.77 -79.04
CA ARG A 913 -7.95 86.85 -78.01
C ARG A 913 -8.91 86.66 -76.84
N THR A 914 -9.44 87.75 -76.28
CA THR A 914 -10.35 87.68 -75.12
C THR A 914 -11.62 86.87 -75.43
N ASN A 915 -12.19 87.00 -76.63
CA ASN A 915 -13.34 86.17 -77.04
C ASN A 915 -13.00 84.67 -77.13
N LEU A 916 -11.82 84.30 -77.66
CA LEU A 916 -11.38 82.91 -77.72
C LEU A 916 -11.09 82.33 -76.33
N GLU A 917 -10.42 83.09 -75.46
CA GLU A 917 -10.16 82.67 -74.09
C GLU A 917 -11.45 82.48 -73.28
N MET A 918 -12.45 83.35 -73.44
CA MET A 918 -13.74 83.20 -72.75
C MET A 918 -14.54 81.99 -73.29
N SER A 919 -14.45 81.69 -74.59
CA SER A 919 -15.03 80.48 -75.17
C SER A 919 -14.35 79.21 -74.61
N HIS A 920 -13.02 79.21 -74.50
CA HIS A 920 -12.26 78.09 -73.94
C HIS A 920 -12.60 77.85 -72.46
N ARG A 921 -12.59 78.91 -71.65
CA ARG A 921 -12.97 78.87 -70.22
C ARG A 921 -14.39 78.34 -70.02
N THR A 922 -15.31 78.60 -70.95
CA THR A 922 -16.67 78.06 -70.89
C THR A 922 -16.68 76.54 -71.07
N GLN A 923 -15.99 76.00 -72.08
CA GLN A 923 -15.89 74.54 -72.29
C GLN A 923 -15.09 73.83 -71.18
N GLU A 924 -14.08 74.47 -70.60
CA GLU A 924 -13.35 73.94 -69.42
C GLU A 924 -14.23 73.83 -68.16
N LEU A 925 -15.24 74.70 -68.02
CA LEU A 925 -16.21 74.64 -66.93
C LEU A 925 -17.30 73.60 -67.19
N GLU A 926 -17.80 73.51 -68.42
CA GLU A 926 -18.78 72.48 -68.83
C GLU A 926 -18.23 71.07 -68.65
N THR A 927 -17.00 70.81 -69.11
CA THR A 927 -16.34 69.51 -68.96
C THR A 927 -16.04 69.16 -67.50
N ARG A 928 -15.65 70.14 -66.66
CA ARG A 928 -15.49 69.93 -65.22
C ARG A 928 -16.80 69.61 -64.50
N LEU A 929 -17.90 70.27 -64.86
CA LEU A 929 -19.22 69.96 -64.31
C LEU A 929 -19.63 68.52 -64.65
N GLN A 930 -19.43 68.09 -65.89
CA GLN A 930 -19.78 66.73 -66.32
C GLN A 930 -18.96 65.63 -65.60
N VAL A 931 -17.69 65.90 -65.29
CA VAL A 931 -16.86 65.00 -64.47
C VAL A 931 -17.39 64.94 -63.03
N LEU A 932 -17.61 66.08 -62.38
CA LEU A 932 -18.14 66.16 -61.01
C LEU A 932 -19.52 65.51 -60.87
N GLU A 933 -20.39 65.62 -61.88
CA GLU A 933 -21.68 64.91 -61.91
C GLU A 933 -21.51 63.38 -62.01
N SER A 934 -20.47 62.89 -62.70
CA SER A 934 -20.19 61.45 -62.78
C SER A 934 -19.64 60.92 -61.45
N GLU A 935 -18.70 61.63 -60.81
CA GLU A 935 -18.11 61.28 -59.51
C GLU A 935 -19.16 61.31 -58.39
N LEU A 936 -20.06 62.31 -58.42
CA LEU A 936 -21.19 62.40 -57.50
C LEU A 936 -22.14 61.21 -57.62
N ASN A 937 -22.29 60.63 -58.81
CA ASN A 937 -23.15 59.49 -59.04
C ASN A 937 -22.48 58.16 -58.66
N THR A 938 -21.18 57.96 -58.90
CA THR A 938 -20.45 56.78 -58.41
C THR A 938 -20.43 56.74 -56.88
N ALA A 939 -20.14 57.87 -56.22
CA ALA A 939 -20.16 57.97 -54.76
C ALA A 939 -21.55 57.63 -54.16
N ARG A 940 -22.65 57.98 -54.84
CA ARG A 940 -24.02 57.62 -54.44
C ARG A 940 -24.31 56.12 -54.61
N GLU A 941 -23.70 55.47 -55.59
CA GLU A 941 -23.86 54.01 -55.78
C GLU A 941 -23.01 53.22 -54.78
N GLU A 942 -21.81 53.70 -54.47
CA GLU A 942 -20.96 53.18 -53.38
C GLU A 942 -21.66 53.33 -52.01
N GLN A 943 -22.27 54.50 -51.72
CA GLN A 943 -23.06 54.71 -50.51
C GLN A 943 -24.25 53.73 -50.39
N ARG A 944 -24.94 53.44 -51.51
CA ARG A 944 -26.01 52.43 -51.58
C ARG A 944 -25.48 51.00 -51.46
N GLY A 945 -24.23 50.74 -51.86
CA GLY A 945 -23.52 49.51 -51.59
C GLY A 945 -23.26 49.34 -50.09
N GLY A 946 -22.65 50.37 -49.48
CA GLY A 946 -22.35 50.45 -48.06
C GLY A 946 -23.56 50.19 -47.16
N GLN A 947 -24.68 50.89 -47.39
CA GLN A 947 -25.92 50.66 -46.64
C GLN A 947 -26.43 49.21 -46.74
N LYS A 948 -26.29 48.56 -47.91
CA LYS A 948 -26.68 47.16 -48.13
C LYS A 948 -25.69 46.13 -47.57
N SER A 949 -24.49 46.53 -47.19
CA SER A 949 -23.59 45.75 -46.33
C SER A 949 -23.90 45.97 -44.86
N CYS A 950 -24.11 47.22 -44.42
CA CYS A 950 -24.45 47.55 -43.03
C CYS A 950 -25.71 46.79 -42.58
N HIS A 951 -26.83 46.87 -43.32
CA HIS A 951 -28.04 46.13 -42.95
C HIS A 951 -27.86 44.61 -42.90
N ARG A 952 -26.97 44.02 -43.71
CA ARG A 952 -26.67 42.58 -43.63
C ARG A 952 -25.78 42.22 -42.44
N LEU A 953 -24.90 43.12 -42.01
CA LEU A 953 -24.12 42.97 -40.79
C LEU A 953 -25.00 43.16 -39.55
N GLU A 954 -25.97 44.07 -39.59
CA GLU A 954 -27.00 44.27 -38.55
C GLU A 954 -27.91 43.03 -38.42
N GLU A 955 -28.41 42.48 -39.54
CA GLU A 955 -29.16 41.21 -39.55
C GLU A 955 -28.34 40.04 -39.00
N GLN A 956 -27.05 39.94 -39.37
CA GLN A 956 -26.15 38.90 -38.87
C GLN A 956 -25.88 39.06 -37.37
N LEU A 957 -25.63 40.29 -36.89
CA LEU A 957 -25.41 40.59 -35.48
C LEU A 957 -26.64 40.23 -34.63
N LEU A 958 -27.84 40.58 -35.08
CA LEU A 958 -29.09 40.21 -34.42
C LEU A 958 -29.30 38.68 -34.39
N SER A 959 -28.96 37.98 -35.47
CA SER A 959 -29.04 36.51 -35.50
C SER A 959 -28.05 35.86 -34.51
N ALA A 960 -26.81 36.35 -34.46
CA ALA A 960 -25.79 35.87 -33.52
C ALA A 960 -26.13 36.22 -32.07
N GLN A 961 -26.76 37.37 -31.82
CA GLN A 961 -27.28 37.75 -30.51
C GLN A 961 -28.35 36.77 -30.04
N HIS A 962 -29.35 36.46 -30.88
CA HIS A 962 -30.38 35.47 -30.52
C HIS A 962 -29.84 34.05 -30.35
N GLU A 963 -28.79 33.65 -31.08
CA GLU A 963 -28.10 32.38 -30.81
C GLU A 963 -27.34 32.41 -29.47
N SER A 964 -26.72 33.53 -29.11
CA SER A 964 -26.09 33.72 -27.80
C SER A 964 -27.11 33.69 -26.66
N GLU A 965 -28.26 34.37 -26.82
CA GLU A 965 -29.37 34.34 -25.87
C GLU A 965 -29.90 32.91 -25.68
N ARG A 966 -30.11 32.16 -26.77
CA ARG A 966 -30.50 30.74 -26.72
C ARG A 966 -29.47 29.88 -25.99
N LEU A 967 -28.18 30.02 -26.31
CA LEU A 967 -27.09 29.29 -25.65
C LEU A 967 -26.97 29.65 -24.16
N GLN A 968 -27.27 30.88 -23.77
CA GLN A 968 -27.35 31.28 -22.36
C GLN A 968 -28.55 30.64 -21.65
N GLU A 969 -29.69 30.44 -22.32
CA GLU A 969 -30.84 29.70 -21.76
C GLU A 969 -30.58 28.21 -21.64
N GLU A 970 -29.97 27.59 -22.66
CA GLU A 970 -29.49 26.20 -22.63
C GLU A 970 -28.48 26.00 -21.48
N LEU A 971 -27.52 26.93 -21.29
CA LEU A 971 -26.56 26.90 -20.18
C LEU A 971 -27.26 27.05 -18.82
N LYS A 972 -28.22 27.96 -18.66
CA LYS A 972 -29.02 28.11 -17.43
C LYS A 972 -29.78 26.81 -17.11
N LEU A 973 -30.32 26.14 -18.12
CA LEU A 973 -31.02 24.86 -17.95
C LEU A 973 -30.06 23.74 -17.52
N VAL A 974 -28.87 23.64 -18.13
CA VAL A 974 -27.83 22.67 -17.75
C VAL A 974 -27.33 22.92 -16.32
N VAL A 975 -27.10 24.17 -15.93
CA VAL A 975 -26.74 24.53 -14.55
C VAL A 975 -27.83 24.11 -13.56
N GLN A 976 -29.10 24.38 -13.87
CA GLN A 976 -30.22 23.92 -13.02
C GLN A 976 -30.31 22.38 -12.94
N GLN A 977 -30.05 21.67 -14.03
CA GLN A 977 -29.98 20.21 -14.02
C GLN A 977 -28.85 19.72 -13.11
N LEU A 978 -27.63 20.23 -13.27
CA LEU A 978 -26.47 19.92 -12.40
C LEU A 978 -26.80 20.19 -10.93
N ASP A 979 -27.43 21.32 -10.62
CA ASP A 979 -27.92 21.66 -9.28
C ASP A 979 -28.86 20.58 -8.71
N THR A 980 -29.80 20.06 -9.50
CA THR A 980 -30.67 18.95 -9.06
C THR A 980 -29.91 17.64 -8.89
N HIS A 981 -28.87 17.38 -9.69
CA HIS A 981 -28.02 16.18 -9.53
C HIS A 981 -27.15 16.27 -8.26
N ILE A 982 -26.54 17.42 -7.99
CA ILE A 982 -25.77 17.70 -6.76
C ILE A 982 -26.68 17.56 -5.53
N ARG A 983 -27.89 18.16 -5.54
CA ARG A 983 -28.86 18.03 -4.44
C ARG A 983 -29.27 16.57 -4.21
N ARG A 984 -29.57 15.80 -5.26
CA ARG A 984 -29.87 14.36 -5.16
C ARG A 984 -28.69 13.53 -4.64
N HIS A 985 -27.46 13.86 -5.04
CA HIS A 985 -26.25 13.20 -4.52
C HIS A 985 -26.08 13.48 -3.03
N ASN A 986 -26.16 14.75 -2.62
CA ASN A 986 -26.03 15.17 -1.23
C ASN A 986 -27.13 14.60 -0.34
N GLU A 987 -28.37 14.48 -0.86
CA GLU A 987 -29.46 13.81 -0.15
C GLU A 987 -29.16 12.31 0.04
N LYS A 988 -28.76 11.59 -1.02
CA LYS A 988 -28.32 10.19 -0.89
C LYS A 988 -27.19 10.07 0.13
N GLN A 989 -26.16 10.91 0.06
CA GLN A 989 -25.03 10.90 0.99
C GLN A 989 -25.50 11.12 2.45
N SER A 990 -26.47 12.02 2.68
CA SER A 990 -27.10 12.25 3.99
C SER A 990 -27.91 11.03 4.46
N GLN A 991 -28.65 10.37 3.57
CA GLN A 991 -29.35 9.12 3.86
C GLN A 991 -28.37 7.98 4.21
N HIS A 992 -27.24 7.84 3.49
CA HIS A 992 -26.19 6.88 3.81
C HIS A 992 -25.52 7.17 5.16
N LYS A 993 -25.12 8.43 5.43
CA LYS A 993 -24.60 8.88 6.74
C LYS A 993 -25.61 8.59 7.86
N THR A 994 -26.91 8.70 7.61
CA THR A 994 -27.97 8.40 8.59
C THR A 994 -28.17 6.89 8.80
N LYS A 995 -28.11 6.07 7.73
CA LYS A 995 -28.12 4.59 7.83
C LYS A 995 -26.91 4.09 8.62
N LEU A 996 -25.71 4.61 8.35
CA LEU A 996 -24.47 4.26 9.06
C LEU A 996 -24.54 4.61 10.55
N ARG A 997 -25.04 5.81 10.91
CA ARG A 997 -25.28 6.20 12.32
C ARG A 997 -26.25 5.24 13.03
N ARG A 998 -27.32 4.80 12.37
CA ARG A 998 -28.26 3.80 12.92
C ARG A 998 -27.61 2.44 13.11
N ALA A 999 -26.83 1.97 12.12
CA ALA A 999 -26.07 0.72 12.23
C ALA A 999 -25.07 0.77 13.40
N LYS A 1000 -24.27 1.84 13.52
CA LYS A 1000 -23.35 2.04 14.65
C LYS A 1000 -24.08 2.11 16.00
N GLN A 1001 -25.25 2.75 16.07
CA GLN A 1001 -26.05 2.79 17.31
C GLN A 1001 -26.63 1.41 17.68
N ILE A 1002 -27.00 0.58 16.70
CA ILE A 1002 -27.44 -0.81 16.95
C ILE A 1002 -26.24 -1.64 17.43
N PHE A 1003 -25.09 -1.54 16.75
CA PHE A 1003 -23.87 -2.26 17.13
C PHE A 1003 -23.40 -1.90 18.55
N MET A 1004 -23.39 -0.61 18.91
CA MET A 1004 -23.08 -0.18 20.29
C MET A 1004 -24.06 -0.75 21.33
N LYS A 1005 -25.34 -0.94 20.98
CA LYS A 1005 -26.33 -1.58 21.86
C LYS A 1005 -26.11 -3.09 21.99
N THR A 1006 -25.73 -3.79 20.93
CA THR A 1006 -25.41 -5.22 21.02
C THR A 1006 -24.09 -5.45 21.74
N VAL A 1007 -23.05 -4.64 21.48
CA VAL A 1007 -21.78 -4.69 22.21
C VAL A 1007 -21.99 -4.46 23.71
N THR A 1008 -22.69 -3.40 24.11
CA THR A 1008 -22.98 -3.17 25.54
C THR A 1008 -23.83 -4.28 26.18
N GLN A 1009 -24.76 -4.90 25.44
CA GLN A 1009 -25.47 -6.09 25.92
C GLN A 1009 -24.56 -7.32 26.08
N HIS A 1010 -23.59 -7.51 25.18
CA HIS A 1010 -22.60 -8.58 25.29
C HIS A 1010 -21.61 -8.32 26.44
N GLU A 1011 -21.14 -7.09 26.64
CA GLU A 1011 -20.30 -6.70 27.78
C GLU A 1011 -20.98 -7.02 29.12
N HIS A 1012 -22.25 -6.64 29.29
CA HIS A 1012 -23.02 -6.97 30.50
C HIS A 1012 -23.18 -8.49 30.69
N ARG A 1013 -23.32 -9.27 29.59
CA ARG A 1013 -23.45 -10.73 29.67
C ARG A 1013 -22.10 -11.42 29.93
N ILE A 1014 -21.00 -10.90 29.40
CA ILE A 1014 -19.63 -11.35 29.71
C ILE A 1014 -19.36 -11.09 31.19
N GLN A 1015 -19.59 -9.87 31.68
CA GLN A 1015 -19.38 -9.53 33.08
C GLN A 1015 -20.26 -10.35 34.04
N GLN A 1016 -21.48 -10.72 33.64
CA GLN A 1016 -22.29 -11.68 34.40
C GLN A 1016 -21.63 -13.07 34.44
N LEU A 1017 -21.17 -13.59 33.30
CA LEU A 1017 -20.50 -14.90 33.21
C LEU A 1017 -19.16 -14.94 33.96
N GLU A 1018 -18.43 -13.83 34.01
CA GLU A 1018 -17.21 -13.68 34.81
C GLU A 1018 -17.51 -13.75 36.31
N ASN A 1019 -18.59 -13.11 36.78
CA ASN A 1019 -19.06 -13.22 38.16
C ASN A 1019 -19.54 -14.64 38.50
N ASP A 1020 -20.32 -15.27 37.60
CA ASP A 1020 -20.79 -16.65 37.75
C ASP A 1020 -19.59 -17.63 37.82
N LEU A 1021 -18.55 -17.40 37.01
CA LEU A 1021 -17.32 -18.21 36.99
C LEU A 1021 -16.46 -18.00 38.24
N ALA A 1022 -16.31 -16.76 38.71
CA ALA A 1022 -15.58 -16.45 39.95
C ALA A 1022 -16.25 -17.05 41.20
N LEU A 1023 -17.59 -17.10 41.21
CA LEU A 1023 -18.35 -17.81 42.23
C LEU A 1023 -18.10 -19.33 42.13
N ALA A 1024 -18.09 -19.90 40.93
CA ALA A 1024 -17.84 -21.31 40.71
C ALA A 1024 -16.41 -21.75 41.11
N THR A 1025 -15.38 -20.95 40.84
CA THR A 1025 -14.02 -21.23 41.36
C THR A 1025 -13.97 -21.16 42.87
N SER A 1026 -14.57 -20.13 43.51
CA SER A 1026 -14.60 -20.05 44.98
C SER A 1026 -15.35 -21.21 45.64
N LEU A 1027 -16.36 -21.77 44.98
CA LEU A 1027 -17.05 -22.99 45.44
C LEU A 1027 -16.17 -24.23 45.25
N SER A 1028 -15.49 -24.39 44.11
CA SER A 1028 -14.56 -25.50 43.86
C SER A 1028 -13.33 -25.48 44.78
N GLU A 1029 -12.83 -24.29 45.15
CA GLU A 1029 -11.77 -24.12 46.14
C GLU A 1029 -12.22 -24.63 47.51
N LYS A 1030 -13.41 -24.20 47.98
CA LYS A 1030 -14.01 -24.70 49.22
C LYS A 1030 -14.25 -26.22 49.18
N GLU A 1031 -14.70 -26.75 48.06
CA GLU A 1031 -14.87 -28.21 47.88
C GLU A 1031 -13.52 -28.95 48.00
N LYS A 1032 -12.45 -28.44 47.36
CA LYS A 1032 -11.09 -28.98 47.51
C LYS A 1032 -10.57 -28.86 48.94
N ASP A 1033 -10.93 -27.81 49.68
CA ASP A 1033 -10.58 -27.64 51.09
C ASP A 1033 -11.30 -28.67 51.97
N TRP A 1034 -12.61 -28.85 51.77
CA TRP A 1034 -13.39 -29.92 52.40
C TRP A 1034 -12.81 -31.31 52.10
N ILE A 1035 -12.50 -31.61 50.84
CA ILE A 1035 -11.88 -32.89 50.45
C ILE A 1035 -10.56 -33.11 51.20
N ARG A 1036 -9.68 -32.09 51.31
CA ARG A 1036 -8.43 -32.23 52.07
C ARG A 1036 -8.68 -32.54 53.55
N THR A 1037 -9.57 -31.80 54.21
CA THR A 1037 -9.90 -32.06 55.62
C THR A 1037 -10.47 -33.48 55.83
N VAL A 1038 -11.35 -33.96 54.94
CA VAL A 1038 -11.92 -35.31 55.01
C VAL A 1038 -10.86 -36.38 54.74
N THR A 1039 -9.90 -36.15 53.84
CA THR A 1039 -8.77 -37.08 53.67
C THR A 1039 -7.84 -37.11 54.87
N GLU A 1040 -7.56 -35.96 55.49
CA GLU A 1040 -6.72 -35.85 56.68
C GLU A 1040 -7.35 -36.55 57.91
N GLU A 1041 -8.68 -36.40 58.10
CA GLU A 1041 -9.42 -37.13 59.14
C GLU A 1041 -9.48 -38.64 58.86
N ASN A 1042 -9.66 -39.05 57.60
CA ASN A 1042 -9.71 -40.46 57.23
C ASN A 1042 -8.35 -41.15 57.40
N ASP A 1043 -7.24 -40.49 57.04
CA ASP A 1043 -5.88 -41.00 57.30
C ASP A 1043 -5.59 -41.10 58.80
N GLN A 1044 -6.06 -40.15 59.62
CA GLN A 1044 -5.99 -40.24 61.09
C GLN A 1044 -6.76 -41.46 61.62
N LEU A 1045 -8.02 -41.66 61.20
CA LEU A 1045 -8.84 -42.82 61.57
C LEU A 1045 -8.24 -44.15 61.08
N LEU A 1046 -7.57 -44.16 59.92
CA LEU A 1046 -6.83 -45.32 59.43
C LEU A 1046 -5.57 -45.61 60.24
N LEU A 1047 -4.87 -44.59 60.75
CA LEU A 1047 -3.76 -44.75 61.69
C LEU A 1047 -4.25 -45.28 63.04
N GLU A 1048 -5.29 -44.68 63.64
CA GLU A 1048 -5.91 -45.18 64.88
C GLU A 1048 -6.36 -46.65 64.74
N ARG A 1049 -7.00 -47.00 63.61
CA ARG A 1049 -7.40 -48.38 63.32
C ARG A 1049 -6.19 -49.33 63.23
N ARG A 1050 -5.07 -48.90 62.64
CA ARG A 1050 -3.83 -49.71 62.59
C ARG A 1050 -3.25 -49.91 63.99
N GLU A 1051 -3.19 -48.87 64.81
CA GLU A 1051 -2.72 -48.99 66.20
C GLU A 1051 -3.63 -49.90 67.05
N LEU A 1052 -4.96 -49.78 66.91
CA LEU A 1052 -5.91 -50.62 67.63
C LEU A 1052 -5.80 -52.09 67.21
N LEU A 1053 -5.62 -52.37 65.92
CA LEU A 1053 -5.35 -53.73 65.43
C LEU A 1053 -4.02 -54.28 65.96
N GLN A 1054 -2.95 -53.46 65.98
CA GLN A 1054 -1.67 -53.86 66.56
C GLN A 1054 -1.81 -54.20 68.05
N ARG A 1055 -2.48 -53.35 68.85
CA ARG A 1055 -2.75 -53.60 70.28
C ARG A 1055 -3.56 -54.89 70.52
N ILE A 1056 -4.48 -55.23 69.60
CA ILE A 1056 -5.22 -56.49 69.65
C ILE A 1056 -4.28 -57.67 69.37
N SER A 1057 -3.49 -57.63 68.30
CA SER A 1057 -2.53 -58.70 67.99
C SER A 1057 -1.48 -58.91 69.08
N GLU A 1058 -0.96 -57.83 69.68
CA GLU A 1058 -0.05 -57.91 70.84
C GLU A 1058 -0.73 -58.59 72.05
N ALA A 1059 -2.00 -58.27 72.32
CA ALA A 1059 -2.77 -58.91 73.38
C ALA A 1059 -3.07 -60.40 73.07
N GLU A 1060 -3.35 -60.74 71.82
CA GLU A 1060 -3.53 -62.13 71.36
C GLU A 1060 -2.24 -62.95 71.44
N GLU A 1061 -1.09 -62.39 71.06
CA GLU A 1061 0.21 -63.04 71.23
C GLU A 1061 0.56 -63.27 72.71
N MET A 1062 0.32 -62.27 73.56
CA MET A 1062 0.50 -62.41 75.01
C MET A 1062 -0.45 -63.46 75.61
N GLY A 1063 -1.71 -63.51 75.15
CA GLY A 1063 -2.66 -64.55 75.52
C GLY A 1063 -2.22 -65.95 75.07
N ASN A 1064 -1.74 -66.10 73.84
CA ASN A 1064 -1.20 -67.35 73.31
C ASN A 1064 0.07 -67.80 74.04
N ASN A 1065 0.97 -66.88 74.39
CA ASN A 1065 2.16 -67.16 75.19
C ASN A 1065 1.79 -67.55 76.63
N GLY A 1066 0.78 -66.91 77.21
CA GLY A 1066 0.17 -67.32 78.48
C GLY A 1066 -0.40 -68.75 78.41
N LEU A 1067 -1.14 -69.08 77.35
CA LEU A 1067 -1.74 -70.40 77.14
C LEU A 1067 -0.67 -71.50 76.93
N ARG A 1068 0.37 -71.24 76.15
CA ARG A 1068 1.54 -72.13 75.98
C ARG A 1068 2.23 -72.39 77.33
N THR A 1069 2.41 -71.34 78.12
CA THR A 1069 3.02 -71.42 79.46
C THR A 1069 2.14 -72.22 80.42
N ALA A 1070 0.83 -71.93 80.46
CA ALA A 1070 -0.14 -72.64 81.28
C ALA A 1070 -0.24 -74.13 80.90
N SER A 1071 -0.23 -74.47 79.60
CA SER A 1071 -0.21 -75.85 79.13
C SER A 1071 1.07 -76.59 79.52
N THR A 1072 2.23 -75.91 79.47
CA THR A 1072 3.52 -76.46 79.92
C THR A 1072 3.52 -76.71 81.44
N ILE A 1073 2.97 -75.77 82.22
CA ILE A 1073 2.76 -75.95 83.66
C ILE A 1073 1.79 -77.11 83.92
N GLN A 1074 0.69 -77.23 83.18
CA GLN A 1074 -0.28 -78.32 83.34
C GLN A 1074 0.33 -79.70 83.03
N GLN A 1075 1.20 -79.81 82.02
CA GLN A 1075 1.96 -81.04 81.74
C GLN A 1075 2.91 -81.38 82.90
N ARG A 1076 3.61 -80.38 83.46
CA ARG A 1076 4.49 -80.56 84.62
C ARG A 1076 3.72 -80.94 85.88
N VAL A 1077 2.54 -80.37 86.12
CA VAL A 1077 1.64 -80.75 87.22
C VAL A 1077 1.17 -82.19 87.04
N LYS A 1078 0.70 -82.60 85.85
CA LYS A 1078 0.32 -83.98 85.55
C LYS A 1078 1.46 -84.98 85.78
N PHE A 1079 2.70 -84.62 85.45
CA PHE A 1079 3.87 -85.45 85.75
C PHE A 1079 4.08 -85.60 87.27
N LEU A 1080 4.04 -84.50 88.01
CA LEU A 1080 4.16 -84.50 89.48
C LEU A 1080 2.99 -85.23 90.16
N GLU A 1081 1.78 -85.19 89.61
CA GLU A 1081 0.63 -85.96 90.08
C GLU A 1081 0.86 -87.47 89.91
N MET A 1082 1.40 -87.91 88.77
CA MET A 1082 1.76 -89.32 88.56
C MET A 1082 2.92 -89.75 89.47
N GLU A 1083 3.97 -88.96 89.60
CA GLU A 1083 5.10 -89.24 90.49
C GLU A 1083 4.66 -89.32 91.96
N ASN A 1084 3.83 -88.38 92.42
CA ASN A 1084 3.27 -88.37 93.77
C ASN A 1084 2.33 -89.58 94.00
N LYS A 1085 1.59 -90.01 92.97
CA LYS A 1085 0.78 -91.24 93.03
C LYS A 1085 1.64 -92.50 93.10
N GLU A 1086 2.71 -92.61 92.32
CA GLU A 1086 3.71 -93.67 92.46
C GLU A 1086 4.37 -93.66 93.85
N LEU A 1087 4.66 -92.47 94.40
CA LEU A 1087 5.23 -92.33 95.76
C LEU A 1087 4.21 -92.75 96.83
N GLN A 1088 2.93 -92.49 96.65
CA GLN A 1088 1.86 -93.01 97.52
C GLN A 1088 1.76 -94.54 97.42
N GLU A 1089 1.81 -95.12 96.21
CA GLU A 1089 1.79 -96.57 96.02
C GLU A 1089 3.04 -97.25 96.62
N LYS A 1090 4.23 -96.66 96.45
CA LYS A 1090 5.49 -97.09 97.11
C LYS A 1090 5.40 -96.96 98.63
N THR A 1091 4.79 -95.88 99.14
CA THR A 1091 4.55 -95.68 100.58
C THR A 1091 3.57 -96.71 101.14
N LEU A 1092 2.51 -97.06 100.42
CA LEU A 1092 1.57 -98.12 100.79
C LEU A 1092 2.24 -99.51 100.74
N ALA A 1093 3.12 -99.77 99.77
CA ALA A 1093 3.90 -101.00 99.73
C ALA A 1093 4.86 -101.11 100.93
N LEU A 1094 5.56 -100.04 101.28
CA LEU A 1094 6.41 -99.96 102.48
C LEU A 1094 5.59 -100.08 103.77
N ALA A 1095 4.44 -99.43 103.87
CA ALA A 1095 3.53 -99.57 105.02
C ALA A 1095 3.01 -101.01 105.17
N ASN A 1096 2.76 -101.71 104.07
CA ASN A 1096 2.41 -103.14 104.09
C ASN A 1096 3.59 -104.02 104.53
N GLN A 1097 4.83 -103.73 104.09
CA GLN A 1097 6.03 -104.42 104.57
C GLN A 1097 6.28 -104.17 106.07
N ILE A 1098 6.15 -102.92 106.54
CA ILE A 1098 6.19 -102.56 107.96
C ILE A 1098 5.10 -103.33 108.70
N GLY A 1099 3.86 -103.39 108.20
CA GLY A 1099 2.80 -104.19 108.80
C GLY A 1099 3.06 -105.70 108.82
N ILE A 1100 3.87 -106.24 107.90
CA ILE A 1100 4.32 -107.64 107.95
C ILE A 1100 5.41 -107.82 109.03
N LEU A 1101 6.36 -106.90 109.11
CA LEU A 1101 7.40 -106.90 110.15
C LEU A 1101 6.80 -106.69 111.56
N ASP A 1102 5.81 -105.82 111.72
CA ASP A 1102 5.13 -105.56 112.99
C ASP A 1102 4.31 -106.79 113.45
N ARG A 1103 3.69 -107.52 112.50
CA ARG A 1103 3.09 -108.83 112.79
C ARG A 1103 4.16 -109.88 113.16
N ALA A 1104 5.30 -109.91 112.49
CA ALA A 1104 6.40 -110.84 112.83
C ALA A 1104 6.97 -110.56 114.23
N LEU A 1105 7.17 -109.29 114.59
CA LEU A 1105 7.61 -108.86 115.92
C LEU A 1105 6.57 -109.22 117.00
N ARG A 1106 5.28 -108.95 116.77
CA ARG A 1106 4.19 -109.34 117.69
C ARG A 1106 4.09 -110.85 117.87
N ASN A 1107 4.28 -111.63 116.80
CA ASN A 1107 4.30 -113.09 116.87
C ASN A 1107 5.48 -113.61 117.71
N LEU A 1108 6.67 -113.02 117.57
CA LEU A 1108 7.86 -113.37 118.35
C LEU A 1108 7.81 -112.91 119.82
N GLN A 1109 6.98 -111.91 120.16
CA GLN A 1109 6.83 -111.39 121.53
C GLN A 1109 5.79 -112.14 122.39
N SER A 1110 5.17 -113.23 121.89
CA SER A 1110 3.90 -113.75 122.44
C SER A 1110 3.98 -114.89 123.47
N MET A 1111 5.15 -115.46 123.77
CA MET A 1111 5.27 -116.69 124.61
C MET A 1111 6.38 -116.62 125.69
N CYS A 1112 6.39 -115.56 126.50
CA CYS A 1112 6.98 -115.59 127.85
C CYS A 1112 6.32 -114.51 128.74
N THR A 1113 6.01 -114.85 129.99
CA THR A 1113 5.21 -113.99 130.89
C THR A 1113 6.02 -112.85 131.50
N VAL A 1114 5.60 -111.60 131.28
CA VAL A 1114 6.25 -110.40 131.84
C VAL A 1114 5.56 -109.96 133.13
N GLU A 1115 6.36 -109.65 134.15
CA GLU A 1115 5.91 -109.27 135.50
C GLU A 1115 5.46 -107.80 135.62
N GLU A 1116 4.26 -107.64 136.16
CA GLU A 1116 3.94 -106.84 137.34
C GLU A 1116 4.23 -105.31 137.48
N VAL A 1117 3.12 -104.63 137.79
CA VAL A 1117 3.00 -103.58 138.82
C VAL A 1117 3.55 -102.18 138.52
N LYS A 1118 2.61 -101.34 138.08
CA LYS A 1118 2.34 -99.95 138.55
C LYS A 1118 3.55 -99.01 138.72
N LYS A 1119 3.86 -98.31 137.62
CA LYS A 1119 4.54 -97.00 137.56
C LYS A 1119 3.92 -96.21 136.36
N MET A 1120 3.41 -94.98 136.44
CA MET A 1120 3.01 -94.19 137.63
C MET A 1120 1.76 -93.29 137.35
N PHE A 1121 1.88 -91.95 137.36
CA PHE A 1121 0.83 -90.93 137.59
C PHE A 1121 1.34 -89.52 137.13
N PRO A 1122 0.51 -88.46 136.90
CA PRO A 1122 -0.94 -88.39 137.08
C PRO A 1122 -1.78 -87.86 135.88
N TYR A 1123 -3.10 -88.03 136.01
CA TYR A 1123 -4.19 -87.38 135.26
C TYR A 1123 -4.47 -85.94 135.73
N GLY A 1124 -5.28 -85.19 134.96
CA GLY A 1124 -6.00 -83.97 135.38
C GLY A 1124 -6.42 -83.12 134.16
N ALA A 1125 -7.66 -83.06 133.65
CA ALA A 1125 -9.02 -83.00 134.21
C ALA A 1125 -9.53 -81.56 134.50
N HIS A 1126 -10.10 -80.94 133.44
CA HIS A 1126 -11.14 -79.88 133.42
C HIS A 1126 -10.89 -78.47 133.99
N HIS A 1127 -11.40 -77.48 133.22
CA HIS A 1127 -11.82 -76.13 133.64
C HIS A 1127 -10.74 -75.16 134.20
N ASP A 1128 -10.86 -73.84 134.10
CA ASP A 1128 -11.52 -72.96 133.10
C ASP A 1128 -11.02 -71.52 133.35
N SER A 1129 -11.20 -70.61 132.38
CA SER A 1129 -11.28 -69.15 132.61
C SER A 1129 -10.01 -68.42 133.12
N LEU A 1130 -9.82 -67.10 133.00
CA LEU A 1130 -10.40 -66.02 132.17
C LEU A 1130 -9.54 -64.73 132.39
N LEU A 1131 -9.52 -63.80 131.42
CA LEU A 1131 -9.40 -62.32 131.62
C LEU A 1131 -8.05 -61.72 132.12
N ARG A 1132 -7.64 -60.45 131.81
CA ARG A 1132 -8.06 -59.40 130.83
C ARG A 1132 -7.03 -58.23 130.82
N THR A 1133 -7.21 -57.26 129.91
CA THR A 1133 -6.63 -55.87 129.86
C THR A 1133 -5.21 -55.78 129.26
N SER A 1134 -4.84 -54.81 128.39
CA SER A 1134 -5.52 -53.61 127.86
C SER A 1134 -5.09 -53.25 126.40
N THR A 1135 -5.80 -52.29 125.78
CA THR A 1135 -5.57 -51.60 124.48
C THR A 1135 -4.39 -50.57 124.53
N PRO A 1136 -3.98 -49.80 123.47
CA PRO A 1136 -4.60 -49.58 122.12
C PRO A 1136 -3.66 -49.39 120.86
N SER A 1137 -4.27 -49.36 119.65
CA SER A 1137 -3.97 -48.45 118.48
C SER A 1137 -2.63 -48.51 117.70
N PRO A 1138 -2.54 -48.11 116.40
CA PRO A 1138 -3.44 -48.28 115.22
C PRO A 1138 -2.64 -48.87 113.99
N GLN A 1139 -3.03 -48.86 112.70
CA GLN A 1139 -4.11 -48.25 111.88
C GLN A 1139 -4.61 -49.23 110.77
N PRO A 1140 -5.74 -48.96 110.07
CA PRO A 1140 -6.46 -49.96 109.26
C PRO A 1140 -6.61 -49.65 107.74
N GLY A 1141 -7.18 -50.60 107.00
CA GLY A 1141 -7.81 -50.41 105.68
C GLY A 1141 -8.49 -51.71 105.20
N LEU A 1142 -9.82 -51.74 105.07
CA LEU A 1142 -10.60 -52.95 104.77
C LEU A 1142 -11.99 -52.58 104.18
N CYS A 1143 -12.63 -53.53 103.48
CA CYS A 1143 -13.88 -53.38 102.69
C CYS A 1143 -13.75 -52.52 101.42
N ASP A 1144 -14.59 -52.68 100.38
CA ASP A 1144 -15.82 -53.49 100.28
C ASP A 1144 -15.80 -54.55 99.15
N SER A 1145 -16.90 -55.30 99.01
CA SER A 1145 -17.05 -56.38 98.02
C SER A 1145 -18.47 -56.43 97.43
N TRP A 1146 -18.59 -56.94 96.19
CA TRP A 1146 -19.80 -57.08 95.35
C TRP A 1146 -20.39 -55.77 94.80
N GLY A 1147 -20.83 -55.81 93.55
CA GLY A 1147 -21.29 -54.64 92.78
C GLY A 1147 -21.92 -55.02 91.45
N ILE A 1148 -22.96 -55.87 91.49
CA ILE A 1148 -23.78 -56.25 90.32
C ILE A 1148 -25.10 -55.45 90.39
N LEU A 1149 -25.64 -55.10 89.21
CA LEU A 1149 -26.93 -54.46 88.92
C LEU A 1149 -27.12 -52.96 89.25
N ASP A 1150 -27.33 -52.24 88.16
CA ASP A 1150 -28.50 -51.39 87.89
C ASP A 1150 -28.68 -50.04 88.62
N ALA A 1151 -28.38 -48.97 87.87
CA ALA A 1151 -28.95 -47.63 88.05
C ALA A 1151 -29.40 -47.06 86.69
N ILE A 1152 -30.50 -47.58 86.15
CA ILE A 1152 -31.21 -47.09 84.96
C ILE A 1152 -31.28 -45.56 84.82
N ARG A 1153 -30.87 -45.10 83.63
CA ARG A 1153 -31.41 -43.97 82.82
C ARG A 1153 -32.15 -42.82 83.53
N LYS A 1154 -31.82 -41.60 83.07
CA LYS A 1154 -32.84 -40.79 82.37
C LYS A 1154 -32.53 -40.74 80.86
N VAL A 1155 -33.58 -40.76 80.06
CA VAL A 1155 -33.61 -41.07 78.61
C VAL A 1155 -34.87 -40.42 78.01
N LYS A 1156 -34.83 -40.10 76.70
CA LYS A 1156 -35.86 -39.41 75.90
C LYS A 1156 -36.02 -37.92 76.28
N VAL A 1157 -36.47 -37.03 75.39
CA VAL A 1157 -37.12 -37.16 74.06
C VAL A 1157 -36.26 -36.41 73.01
N GLY A 1158 -36.21 -36.69 71.71
CA GLY A 1158 -36.83 -37.74 70.88
C GLY A 1158 -36.89 -37.32 69.39
N GLU A 1159 -36.88 -38.31 68.50
CA GLU A 1159 -37.42 -38.37 67.12
C GLU A 1159 -37.47 -37.14 66.16
N SER A 1160 -36.99 -37.39 64.93
CA SER A 1160 -37.32 -36.72 63.65
C SER A 1160 -36.73 -35.33 63.35
N GLY A 1161 -36.75 -34.94 62.06
CA GLY A 1161 -36.96 -33.51 61.73
C GLY A 1161 -35.87 -32.69 61.01
N VAL A 1162 -35.19 -33.26 60.01
CA VAL A 1162 -34.75 -32.57 58.77
C VAL A 1162 -35.04 -31.04 58.66
N LYS A 1163 -34.05 -30.15 58.89
CA LYS A 1163 -33.56 -29.11 57.91
C LYS A 1163 -32.55 -28.07 58.45
N SER A 1164 -31.72 -27.60 57.50
CA SER A 1164 -31.13 -26.26 57.36
C SER A 1164 -30.44 -25.57 58.56
N LEU A 1165 -29.12 -25.84 58.66
CA LEU A 1165 -28.04 -24.85 58.50
C LEU A 1165 -28.46 -23.36 58.36
N GLU A 1166 -27.97 -22.50 59.27
CA GLU A 1166 -27.22 -21.26 58.98
C GLU A 1166 -26.84 -20.50 60.28
N ILE A 1167 -25.54 -20.44 60.62
CA ILE A 1167 -24.96 -19.40 61.50
C ILE A 1167 -23.56 -19.05 60.98
N SER A 1168 -23.30 -17.76 60.81
CA SER A 1168 -22.00 -17.18 60.45
C SER A 1168 -21.23 -16.68 61.69
N SER A 1169 -19.90 -16.75 61.69
CA SER A 1169 -19.05 -16.01 62.64
C SER A 1169 -17.64 -15.74 62.08
N SER A 1170 -16.95 -14.78 62.69
CA SER A 1170 -15.71 -14.17 62.18
C SER A 1170 -14.61 -14.11 63.26
N VAL A 1171 -13.33 -14.32 62.87
CA VAL A 1171 -12.11 -13.77 63.55
C VAL A 1171 -11.84 -14.43 64.96
N PRO A 1172 -10.66 -14.36 65.66
CA PRO A 1172 -9.34 -13.71 65.40
C PRO A 1172 -8.01 -14.54 65.59
N VAL A 1173 -6.95 -14.14 64.85
CA VAL A 1173 -5.55 -13.75 65.30
C VAL A 1173 -4.53 -14.73 65.97
N SER A 1174 -3.23 -14.48 65.66
CA SER A 1174 -1.93 -14.81 66.33
C SER A 1174 -1.21 -16.14 65.98
N GLN A 1175 -0.01 -16.12 65.35
CA GLN A 1175 1.39 -15.94 65.86
C GLN A 1175 2.03 -17.27 66.36
N SER A 1176 3.33 -17.61 66.18
CA SER A 1176 4.45 -17.26 65.26
C SER A 1176 5.64 -18.25 65.59
N THR A 1177 6.92 -18.23 65.13
CA THR A 1177 7.83 -17.32 64.39
C THR A 1177 9.11 -18.11 63.93
N GLU A 1178 9.95 -17.56 63.02
CA GLU A 1178 11.43 -17.81 62.88
C GLU A 1178 11.94 -19.20 62.36
N ILE A 1179 13.13 -19.39 61.74
CA ILE A 1179 14.32 -18.54 61.44
C ILE A 1179 15.10 -19.02 60.17
N GLY A 1180 15.78 -18.11 59.44
CA GLY A 1180 16.98 -18.36 58.59
C GLY A 1180 16.81 -18.97 57.17
N TYR A 1181 17.63 -18.68 56.14
CA TYR A 1181 18.77 -17.76 56.03
C TYR A 1181 19.12 -17.36 54.56
N LEU A 1182 19.68 -16.15 54.40
CA LEU A 1182 20.54 -15.61 53.30
C LEU A 1182 19.96 -15.25 51.90
N ASN A 1183 19.74 -13.93 51.75
CA ASN A 1183 20.29 -13.01 50.72
C ASN A 1183 20.08 -13.28 49.21
N LEU A 1184 19.57 -12.34 48.40
CA LEU A 1184 19.27 -10.89 48.57
C LEU A 1184 18.09 -10.50 47.60
N THR A 1185 17.73 -9.28 47.17
CA THR A 1185 18.43 -7.97 47.03
C THR A 1185 17.48 -6.76 47.27
N SER A 1186 17.63 -5.64 46.55
CA SER A 1186 16.97 -4.32 46.77
C SER A 1186 17.29 -3.38 45.56
N PRO A 1187 16.75 -2.13 45.41
CA PRO A 1187 15.97 -1.34 46.39
C PRO A 1187 14.79 -0.44 45.88
N VAL A 1188 14.05 0.11 46.86
CA VAL A 1188 13.42 1.47 46.91
C VAL A 1188 12.06 1.78 46.19
N ALA A 1189 11.24 2.55 46.93
CA ALA A 1189 9.95 3.22 46.62
C ALA A 1189 9.93 4.54 47.51
N PRO A 1190 8.83 5.25 47.92
CA PRO A 1190 7.38 5.12 47.65
C PRO A 1190 6.54 6.45 47.54
N ASN A 1191 5.21 6.29 47.34
CA ASN A 1191 4.06 7.04 47.94
C ASN A 1191 3.92 8.59 48.00
N SER A 1192 3.05 9.12 47.11
CA SER A 1192 1.73 9.76 47.39
C SER A 1192 1.51 11.07 48.21
N ARG A 1193 0.60 11.91 47.67
CA ARG A 1193 -0.66 12.49 48.27
C ARG A 1193 -0.74 14.03 48.47
N LEU A 1194 -1.98 14.56 48.35
CA LEU A 1194 -2.45 15.95 48.65
C LEU A 1194 -2.01 17.04 47.62
N GLU A 1195 -2.69 18.18 47.38
CA GLU A 1195 -3.97 18.72 47.90
C GLU A 1195 -4.61 19.80 46.96
N GLN A 1196 -5.96 19.87 46.94
CA GLN A 1196 -6.86 21.03 46.79
C GLN A 1196 -6.78 22.07 45.63
N GLU A 1197 -7.56 23.16 45.75
CA GLU A 1197 -8.22 23.93 44.67
C GLU A 1197 -7.87 25.46 44.63
N GLU A 1198 -8.53 26.19 43.72
CA GLU A 1198 -8.78 27.66 43.71
C GLU A 1198 -7.72 28.68 43.18
N SER A 1199 -7.91 29.07 41.90
CA SER A 1199 -8.47 30.40 41.52
C SER A 1199 -7.59 31.56 40.92
N LEU A 1200 -8.18 32.16 39.85
CA LEU A 1200 -8.27 33.61 39.49
C LEU A 1200 -7.12 34.43 38.82
N SER A 1201 -7.56 35.25 37.84
CA SER A 1201 -6.98 36.49 37.23
C SER A 1201 -5.61 36.42 36.51
N ALA A 1202 -5.33 36.99 35.32
CA ALA A 1202 -5.93 38.00 34.39
C ALA A 1202 -5.34 39.43 34.43
N THR A 1203 -4.99 39.98 33.25
CA THR A 1203 -4.40 41.33 32.95
C THR A 1203 -2.96 41.52 33.50
N SER A 1204 -2.09 42.43 33.00
CA SER A 1204 -2.17 43.44 31.92
C SER A 1204 -0.77 43.70 31.30
N ASP A 1205 -0.67 44.58 30.30
CA ASP A 1205 0.58 45.04 29.63
C ASP A 1205 1.59 45.83 30.50
N GLU A 1206 2.71 46.19 29.85
CA GLU A 1206 3.75 47.22 30.13
C GLU A 1206 5.12 46.78 30.68
N ALA A 1207 6.07 46.52 29.75
CA ALA A 1207 7.50 46.91 29.82
C ALA A 1207 8.18 46.79 28.45
#